data_AF-A0A818T7B8-F1
#
_entry.id   AF-A0A818T7B8-F1
#
_cell.length_a   1.000
_cell.length_b   1.000
_cell.length_c   1.000
_cell.angle_alpha   90.00
_cell.angle_beta   90.00
_cell.angle_gamma   90.00
#
_symmetry.space_group_name_H-M   'P 1'
#
loop_
_entity.id
_entity.type
_entity.pdbx_description
1 polymer ?
#
loop_
_entity_poly.entity_id
_entity_poly.type
_entity_poly.pdbx_seq_one_letter_code
_entity_poly.pdbx_strand_id
1 'polypeptide(L)'
;MSLLDQNWGGIGSTDDEALDNDHPGRQILTSRDGTLMLIECAKEMFEPLSNTMKSNSTINENENNADDDDDNNELKTGFQLVMRACQRFYQSKIISNDKDLSGIILYGTEKNKNSFDFNNIYILHDLAQPSAERIIQLENLSNKETYKKTYEDLFGLTPSKGYSLNEALWTCSNIFSNSLQRLTIKRIFIFTCNDRPHALNIILERQAKQRAKDLYDVGIQVEIFPILTETITKFDYKKFFQDILMLSDDELDLKNNQISTGRLNELLKLVYSKEHKKRAYCTVPFSLGNSSDGTQLQFSVSVFNMVRPCPKPTKIKLDMKTNMETKLVTKHYLPETAEILMPSDIQYGIDVSNRRVLFDADEIKAIKKFGDPGFQILGFKNLSCLLPHHYVKPGHFIYPDEKYIEGSSCLFNALLKKCLEKKMFILCQFIARRNTPPRLVALIPQAEEINKKDPNDRLASNGFHVYYLPYADDIRTLPKNDTARLDDDNVDLFKNVVRNLKFKYRPEKFENPALQTLWRNIEATALNKNKPEEFIDLTIPNIENQNKKVAEYIDEIKQTIFPSDYIMGVAKRSATKRKADAATTSVSSKRTKSDDDVDVEAAAHNNLLTKLTIPILKNYCKEKSLKASGTKKQDLIDIIQKHLAIN
;
A
#
# COMPACT_ATOMS: atom_id res chain seq x y z
N MET A 1 -11.91 37.27 19.66
CA MET A 1 -13.04 37.77 18.86
C MET A 1 -12.74 37.46 17.40
N SER A 2 -12.91 36.24 16.86
CA SER A 2 -14.06 35.31 16.83
C SER A 2 -15.28 35.92 16.16
N LEU A 3 -15.55 35.47 14.93
CA LEU A 3 -16.73 35.54 14.03
C LEU A 3 -16.13 35.56 12.60
N LEU A 4 -16.32 34.63 11.66
CA LEU A 4 -17.36 33.65 11.39
C LEU A 4 -16.77 32.57 10.47
N ASP A 5 -16.86 31.30 10.83
CA ASP A 5 -16.84 30.17 9.87
C ASP A 5 -18.20 29.49 9.96
N GLN A 6 -19.09 29.84 9.03
CA GLN A 6 -20.35 29.14 8.81
C GLN A 6 -20.09 27.95 7.89
N ASN A 7 -19.75 26.79 8.47
CA ASN A 7 -19.78 25.53 7.75
C ASN A 7 -21.23 25.05 7.59
N TRP A 8 -21.74 25.14 6.37
CA TRP A 8 -22.93 24.42 5.94
C TRP A 8 -22.61 22.92 5.84
N GLY A 9 -23.24 22.12 6.71
CA GLY A 9 -23.14 20.66 6.69
C GLY A 9 -23.84 20.07 5.48
N GLY A 10 -23.05 19.69 4.48
CA GLY A 10 -23.45 18.71 3.47
C GLY A 10 -23.15 17.31 3.99
N ILE A 11 -24.18 16.47 4.13
CA ILE A 11 -24.03 15.02 4.32
C ILE A 11 -23.39 14.49 3.03
N GLY A 12 -22.09 14.28 3.08
CA GLY A 12 -21.29 13.76 1.97
C GLY A 12 -20.09 13.04 2.53
N SER A 13 -20.27 11.75 2.84
CA SER A 13 -19.28 10.67 2.78
C SER A 13 -17.79 11.03 3.00
N THR A 14 -17.46 11.81 4.01
CA THR A 14 -16.10 12.00 4.49
C THR A 14 -15.92 11.25 5.79
N ASP A 15 -14.97 10.32 5.76
CA ASP A 15 -14.30 9.70 6.90
C ASP A 15 -15.09 8.70 7.76
N ASP A 16 -15.58 7.63 7.13
CA ASP A 16 -15.95 6.39 7.81
C ASP A 16 -14.74 5.68 8.50
N GLU A 17 -13.50 6.17 8.32
CA GLU A 17 -12.32 5.68 9.05
C GLU A 17 -11.98 6.52 10.30
N ALA A 18 -12.54 7.72 10.47
CA ALA A 18 -12.20 8.59 11.60
C ALA A 18 -12.98 8.27 12.90
N LEU A 19 -14.12 7.59 12.79
CA LEU A 19 -14.96 7.22 13.95
C LEU A 19 -14.62 5.85 14.57
N ASP A 20 -13.63 5.13 14.02
CA ASP A 20 -13.30 3.76 14.42
C ASP A 20 -12.29 3.66 15.60
N ASN A 21 -11.94 4.79 16.24
CA ASN A 21 -10.99 4.81 17.37
C ASN A 21 -11.62 4.84 18.78
N ASP A 22 -12.94 5.00 18.91
CA ASP A 22 -13.60 5.20 20.22
C ASP A 22 -14.40 4.00 20.74
N HIS A 23 -13.92 2.77 20.48
CA HIS A 23 -14.38 1.58 21.23
C HIS A 23 -13.37 1.21 22.32
N PRO A 24 -13.68 1.44 23.61
CA PRO A 24 -12.86 1.00 24.73
C PRO A 24 -13.08 -0.52 24.89
N GLY A 25 -12.33 -1.35 24.16
CA GLY A 25 -12.48 -2.79 24.33
C GLY A 25 -11.73 -3.69 23.35
N ARG A 26 -11.24 -3.18 22.23
CA ARG A 26 -10.27 -3.91 21.40
C ARG A 26 -8.92 -3.22 21.50
N GLN A 27 -8.13 -3.61 22.49
CA GLN A 27 -6.71 -3.74 22.20
C GLN A 27 -6.64 -4.57 20.92
N ILE A 28 -6.26 -3.95 19.80
CA ILE A 28 -5.57 -4.70 18.76
C ILE A 28 -4.50 -5.43 19.57
N LEU A 29 -4.65 -6.75 19.78
CA LEU A 29 -3.58 -7.57 20.28
C LEU A 29 -2.48 -7.34 19.27
N THR A 30 -1.58 -6.41 19.59
CA THR A 30 -0.41 -6.11 18.81
C THR A 30 0.43 -7.35 18.96
N SER A 31 0.22 -8.29 18.06
CA SER A 31 0.97 -9.52 17.93
C SER A 31 2.43 -9.11 17.82
N ARG A 32 3.21 -9.48 18.82
CA ARG A 32 4.67 -9.30 18.78
C ARG A 32 5.26 -10.47 18.03
N ASP A 33 6.04 -10.17 17.01
CA ASP A 33 6.82 -11.17 16.31
C ASP A 33 8.24 -11.17 16.88
N GLY A 34 8.82 -12.35 16.99
CA GLY A 34 10.19 -12.55 17.42
C GLY A 34 11.05 -13.05 16.28
N THR A 35 12.08 -12.28 15.92
CA THR A 35 13.04 -12.66 14.87
C THR A 35 14.45 -12.77 15.46
N LEU A 36 15.07 -13.93 15.33
CA LEU A 36 16.48 -14.14 15.67
C LEU A 36 17.30 -14.25 14.39
N MET A 37 18.35 -13.44 14.27
CA MET A 37 19.33 -13.52 13.19
C MET A 37 20.51 -14.36 13.67
N LEU A 38 20.67 -15.55 13.11
CA LEU A 38 21.75 -16.47 13.38
C LEU A 38 22.79 -16.35 12.28
N ILE A 39 23.98 -15.82 12.60
CA ILE A 39 24.99 -15.44 11.61
C ILE A 39 26.20 -16.35 11.77
N GLU A 40 26.62 -16.97 10.66
CA GLU A 40 27.84 -17.76 10.60
C GLU A 40 29.07 -16.85 10.63
N CYS A 41 30.05 -17.23 11.44
CA CYS A 41 31.35 -16.57 11.52
C CYS A 41 32.50 -17.46 11.03
N ALA A 42 32.29 -18.15 9.91
CA ALA A 42 33.34 -18.93 9.25
C ALA A 42 34.36 -17.99 8.58
N LYS A 43 35.57 -18.49 8.33
CA LYS A 43 36.64 -17.70 7.69
C LYS A 43 36.22 -17.17 6.33
N GLU A 44 35.45 -17.96 5.60
CA GLU A 44 34.91 -17.68 4.27
C GLU A 44 33.98 -16.46 4.29
N MET A 45 33.25 -16.21 5.39
CA MET A 45 32.40 -15.01 5.52
C MET A 45 33.18 -13.69 5.54
N PHE A 46 34.48 -13.74 5.84
CA PHE A 46 35.39 -12.59 5.83
C PHE A 46 36.18 -12.47 4.52
N GLU A 47 35.91 -13.34 3.55
CA GLU A 47 36.47 -13.24 2.21
C GLU A 47 35.68 -12.22 1.38
N PRO A 48 36.27 -11.69 0.29
CA PRO A 48 35.56 -10.77 -0.58
C PRO A 48 34.30 -11.40 -1.18
N LEU A 49 33.29 -10.57 -1.43
CA LEU A 49 32.05 -11.00 -2.08
C LEU A 49 32.31 -11.43 -3.54
N SER A 50 31.55 -12.42 -4.03
CA SER A 50 31.73 -12.92 -5.40
C SER A 50 31.45 -11.83 -6.44
N ASN A 51 32.43 -11.50 -7.29
CA ASN A 51 32.34 -10.48 -8.34
C ASN A 51 31.54 -10.92 -9.60
N THR A 52 30.82 -12.03 -9.56
CA THR A 52 30.22 -12.74 -10.72
C THR A 52 29.12 -11.97 -11.49
N MET A 53 28.92 -10.68 -11.22
CA MET A 53 27.95 -9.81 -11.89
C MET A 53 28.53 -8.47 -12.38
N LYS A 54 29.86 -8.30 -12.47
CA LYS A 54 30.45 -7.12 -13.15
C LYS A 54 30.34 -7.17 -14.69
N SER A 55 29.98 -8.31 -15.28
CA SER A 55 30.06 -8.53 -16.74
C SER A 55 28.77 -8.30 -17.54
N ASN A 56 27.64 -7.93 -16.93
CA ASN A 56 26.38 -7.65 -17.66
C ASN A 56 25.97 -6.17 -17.69
N SER A 57 26.83 -5.24 -17.27
CA SER A 57 26.56 -3.79 -17.25
C SER A 57 27.24 -2.98 -18.36
N THR A 58 27.92 -3.59 -19.33
CA THR A 58 28.55 -2.85 -20.46
C THR A 58 27.60 -2.49 -21.61
N ILE A 59 26.30 -2.34 -21.34
CA ILE A 59 25.38 -1.61 -22.22
C ILE A 59 24.39 -0.83 -21.34
N ASN A 60 24.81 0.36 -20.89
CA ASN A 60 24.01 1.57 -20.69
C ASN A 60 24.77 2.54 -19.76
N GLU A 61 25.87 3.10 -20.25
CA GLU A 61 26.33 4.42 -19.76
C GLU A 61 25.28 5.44 -20.21
N ASN A 62 24.24 5.69 -19.39
CA ASN A 62 23.38 6.89 -19.40
C ASN A 62 22.20 6.78 -18.39
N GLU A 63 22.39 6.19 -17.22
CA GLU A 63 21.50 6.38 -16.07
C GLU A 63 22.33 6.85 -14.87
N ASN A 64 22.28 8.15 -14.58
CA ASN A 64 22.83 8.74 -13.35
C ASN A 64 22.01 8.25 -12.14
N ASN A 65 22.35 7.08 -11.60
CA ASN A 65 22.01 6.69 -10.23
C ASN A 65 23.24 6.99 -9.35
N ALA A 66 23.40 8.25 -8.94
CA ALA A 66 24.60 8.69 -8.24
C ALA A 66 24.63 8.32 -6.74
N ASP A 67 23.49 7.91 -6.14
CA ASP A 67 23.42 7.66 -4.68
C ASP A 67 23.30 6.16 -4.30
N ASP A 68 22.83 5.29 -5.18
CA ASP A 68 22.58 3.87 -4.86
C ASP A 68 23.79 2.94 -5.10
N ASP A 69 24.78 3.40 -5.90
CA ASP A 69 26.00 2.64 -6.19
C ASP A 69 27.12 2.86 -5.14
N ASP A 70 26.98 3.84 -4.24
CA ASP A 70 28.03 4.17 -3.26
C ASP A 70 28.02 3.20 -2.06
N ASP A 71 26.85 2.82 -1.55
CA ASP A 71 26.68 1.89 -0.40
C ASP A 71 27.19 0.47 -0.72
N ASN A 72 27.12 0.03 -1.99
CA ASN A 72 27.63 -1.29 -2.41
C ASN A 72 29.16 -1.31 -2.62
N ASN A 73 29.79 -0.16 -2.91
CA ASN A 73 31.24 -0.05 -3.07
C ASN A 73 32.00 -0.02 -1.72
N GLU A 74 31.28 0.13 -0.60
CA GLU A 74 31.86 0.07 0.74
C GLU A 74 31.96 -1.34 1.32
N LEU A 75 31.05 -2.24 0.94
CA LEU A 75 30.93 -3.59 1.51
C LEU A 75 31.87 -4.57 0.79
N LYS A 76 32.91 -5.03 1.49
CA LYS A 76 33.91 -5.93 0.89
C LYS A 76 33.62 -7.39 1.15
N THR A 77 33.04 -7.74 2.30
CA THR A 77 32.92 -9.13 2.76
C THR A 77 31.48 -9.56 3.04
N GLY A 78 31.24 -10.87 3.06
CA GLY A 78 29.94 -11.45 3.43
C GLY A 78 29.47 -11.05 4.82
N PHE A 79 30.39 -10.98 5.79
CA PHE A 79 30.08 -10.55 7.15
C PHE A 79 29.63 -9.09 7.22
N GLN A 80 30.34 -8.18 6.53
CA GLN A 80 29.94 -6.77 6.45
C GLN A 80 28.57 -6.59 5.80
N LEU A 81 28.32 -7.35 4.72
CA LEU A 81 27.03 -7.37 4.03
C LEU A 81 25.90 -7.74 4.99
N VAL A 82 26.07 -8.80 5.78
CA VAL A 82 25.07 -9.24 6.76
C VAL A 82 24.90 -8.21 7.89
N MET A 83 25.99 -7.65 8.44
CA MET A 83 25.90 -6.64 9.50
C MET A 83 25.15 -5.38 9.04
N ARG A 84 25.44 -4.90 7.82
CA ARG A 84 24.72 -3.79 7.20
C ARG A 84 23.25 -4.15 6.93
N ALA A 85 22.96 -5.38 6.52
CA ALA A 85 21.59 -5.85 6.36
C ALA A 85 20.82 -5.91 7.69
N CYS A 86 21.46 -6.38 8.77
CA CYS A 86 20.90 -6.36 10.13
C CYS A 86 20.63 -4.93 10.62
N GLN A 87 21.53 -3.99 10.33
CA GLN A 87 21.36 -2.57 10.65
C GLN A 87 20.12 -1.99 9.97
N ARG A 88 20.00 -2.16 8.65
CA ARG A 88 18.85 -1.70 7.86
C ARG A 88 17.55 -2.39 8.30
N PHE A 89 17.62 -3.67 8.67
CA PHE A 89 16.48 -4.39 9.24
C PHE A 89 16.02 -3.79 10.57
N TYR A 90 16.93 -3.44 11.49
CA TYR A 90 16.56 -2.76 12.74
C TYR A 90 15.92 -1.39 12.47
N GLN A 91 16.46 -0.60 11.55
CA GLN A 91 15.84 0.68 11.14
C GLN A 91 14.43 0.48 10.58
N SER A 92 14.26 -0.49 9.67
CA SER A 92 12.95 -0.82 9.09
C SER A 92 11.95 -1.31 10.15
N LYS A 93 12.40 -2.10 11.13
CA LYS A 93 11.56 -2.56 12.25
C LYS A 93 11.05 -1.41 13.11
N ILE A 94 11.90 -0.42 13.41
CA ILE A 94 11.49 0.78 14.17
C ILE A 94 10.40 1.55 13.42
N ILE A 95 10.48 1.61 12.09
CA ILE A 95 9.51 2.31 11.24
C ILE A 95 8.20 1.53 11.10
N SER A 96 8.29 0.21 10.92
CA SER A 96 7.15 -0.63 10.54
C SER A 96 6.38 -1.22 11.73
N ASN A 97 7.06 -1.67 12.78
CA ASN A 97 6.45 -2.25 13.98
C ASN A 97 7.42 -2.24 15.18
N ASP A 98 7.30 -1.21 16.02
CA ASP A 98 8.14 -0.97 17.20
C ASP A 98 8.01 -2.04 18.30
N LYS A 99 6.94 -2.85 18.28
CA LYS A 99 6.67 -3.88 19.29
C LYS A 99 7.32 -5.23 19.02
N ASP A 100 7.88 -5.43 17.83
CA ASP A 100 8.55 -6.67 17.48
C ASP A 100 9.89 -6.80 18.20
N LEU A 101 10.24 -8.03 18.56
CA LEU A 101 11.50 -8.34 19.22
C LEU A 101 12.48 -8.91 18.22
N SER A 102 13.70 -8.39 18.24
CA SER A 102 14.78 -8.88 17.39
C SER A 102 16.04 -9.17 18.21
N GLY A 103 16.78 -10.20 17.82
CA GLY A 103 18.04 -10.58 18.43
C GLY A 103 19.05 -11.05 17.39
N ILE A 104 20.34 -10.98 17.73
CA ILE A 104 21.45 -11.37 16.86
C ILE A 104 22.35 -12.34 17.63
N ILE A 105 22.60 -13.49 17.02
CA ILE A 105 23.39 -14.58 17.57
C ILE A 105 24.45 -14.93 16.52
N LEU A 106 25.70 -14.98 16.96
CA LEU A 106 26.84 -15.38 16.14
C LEU A 106 27.21 -16.82 16.51
N TYR A 107 27.51 -17.64 15.51
CA TYR A 107 28.03 -19.00 15.72
C TYR A 107 29.29 -19.24 14.91
N GLY A 108 30.19 -20.09 15.43
CA GLY A 108 31.54 -20.25 14.89
C GLY A 108 32.51 -19.16 15.37
N THR A 109 32.24 -18.54 16.51
CA THR A 109 33.15 -17.59 17.19
C THR A 109 34.18 -18.35 18.03
N GLU A 110 35.32 -17.75 18.35
CA GLU A 110 36.26 -18.32 19.33
C GLU A 110 35.71 -18.16 20.75
N LYS A 111 35.23 -16.95 21.08
CA LYS A 111 34.61 -16.63 22.36
C LYS A 111 33.16 -17.12 22.41
N ASN A 112 32.71 -17.50 23.60
CA ASN A 112 31.33 -17.88 23.88
C ASN A 112 30.66 -16.89 24.84
N LYS A 113 29.38 -16.61 24.60
CA LYS A 113 28.51 -15.83 25.49
C LYS A 113 27.07 -16.28 25.29
N ASN A 114 26.63 -17.26 26.07
CA ASN A 114 25.26 -17.77 26.05
C ASN A 114 24.89 -18.38 27.41
N SER A 115 23.60 -18.56 27.68
CA SER A 115 23.10 -19.03 28.98
C SER A 115 23.49 -20.47 29.34
N PHE A 116 23.90 -21.27 28.35
CA PHE A 116 24.27 -22.68 28.55
C PHE A 116 25.78 -22.92 28.52
N ASP A 117 26.57 -21.86 28.36
CA ASP A 117 28.01 -21.91 28.17
C ASP A 117 28.45 -22.81 27.00
N PHE A 118 27.61 -22.96 25.96
CA PHE A 118 27.99 -23.70 24.75
C PHE A 118 29.17 -23.04 24.06
N ASN A 119 30.06 -23.87 23.52
CA ASN A 119 31.24 -23.37 22.83
C ASN A 119 30.85 -22.69 21.52
N ASN A 120 31.59 -21.65 21.16
CA ASN A 120 31.54 -21.04 19.82
C ASN A 120 30.21 -20.39 19.43
N ILE A 121 29.38 -20.05 20.44
CA ILE A 121 28.12 -19.35 20.29
C ILE A 121 28.13 -18.08 21.12
N TYR A 122 27.93 -16.93 20.47
CA TYR A 122 27.96 -15.62 21.09
C TYR A 122 26.65 -14.87 20.82
N ILE A 123 25.94 -14.51 21.88
CA ILE A 123 24.75 -13.65 21.79
C ILE A 123 25.20 -12.19 21.75
N LEU A 124 25.11 -11.59 20.56
CA LEU A 124 25.44 -10.18 20.34
C LEU A 124 24.33 -9.29 20.89
N HIS A 125 23.09 -9.58 20.50
CA HIS A 125 21.90 -8.88 20.96
C HIS A 125 20.86 -9.88 21.47
N ASP A 126 20.49 -9.76 22.74
CA ASP A 126 19.34 -10.49 23.31
C ASP A 126 18.05 -10.08 22.61
N LEU A 127 17.06 -10.98 22.65
CA LEU A 127 15.74 -10.77 22.07
C LEU A 127 15.00 -9.62 22.77
N ALA A 128 15.06 -8.43 22.18
CA ALA A 128 14.43 -7.23 22.68
C ALA A 128 14.04 -6.29 21.52
N GLN A 129 13.39 -5.16 21.84
CA GLN A 129 13.08 -4.16 20.82
C GLN A 129 14.38 -3.57 20.24
N PRO A 130 14.46 -3.34 18.92
CA PRO A 130 15.57 -2.61 18.32
C PRO A 130 15.74 -1.23 18.96
N SER A 131 16.98 -0.83 19.23
CA SER A 131 17.30 0.47 19.83
C SER A 131 18.38 1.19 19.03
N ALA A 132 18.47 2.50 19.20
CA ALA A 132 19.49 3.35 18.58
C ALA A 132 20.92 2.86 18.92
N GLU A 133 21.17 2.47 20.17
CA GLU A 133 22.45 1.92 20.63
C GLU A 133 22.86 0.64 19.87
N ARG A 134 21.90 -0.27 19.67
CA ARG A 134 22.12 -1.51 18.91
C ARG A 134 22.44 -1.24 17.44
N ILE A 135 21.83 -0.20 16.86
CA ILE A 135 22.09 0.23 15.48
C ILE A 135 23.52 0.78 15.36
N ILE A 136 23.96 1.63 16.29
CA ILE A 136 25.34 2.15 16.34
C ILE A 136 26.34 0.99 16.49
N GLN A 137 26.04 0.01 17.33
CA GLN A 137 26.91 -1.15 17.52
C GLN A 137 27.11 -1.93 16.21
N LEU A 138 26.05 -2.12 15.43
CA LEU A 138 26.13 -2.77 14.11
C LEU A 138 26.86 -1.91 13.07
N GLU A 139 26.65 -0.60 13.09
CA GLU A 139 27.36 0.35 12.23
C GLU A 139 28.88 0.24 12.45
N ASN A 140 29.32 0.23 13.71
CA ASN A 140 30.73 0.05 14.07
C ASN A 140 31.31 -1.30 13.62
N LEU A 141 30.50 -2.38 13.69
CA LEU A 141 30.91 -3.72 13.23
C LEU A 141 30.95 -3.86 11.69
N SER A 142 30.22 -3.00 10.98
CA SER A 142 30.18 -2.99 9.51
C SER A 142 31.28 -2.13 8.87
N ASN A 143 31.97 -1.29 9.66
CA ASN A 143 32.89 -0.27 9.17
C ASN A 143 34.07 -0.84 8.34
N LYS A 144 34.31 -0.23 7.17
CA LYS A 144 35.20 -0.67 6.09
C LYS A 144 36.66 -0.90 6.53
N GLU A 145 37.16 -0.13 7.48
CA GLU A 145 38.59 -0.15 7.86
C GLU A 145 38.88 -1.02 9.09
N THR A 146 37.92 -1.13 10.01
CA THR A 146 38.14 -1.76 11.32
C THR A 146 37.44 -3.10 11.49
N TYR A 147 36.46 -3.46 10.66
CA TYR A 147 35.60 -4.64 10.88
C TYR A 147 36.37 -5.92 11.23
N LYS A 148 37.46 -6.24 10.53
CA LYS A 148 38.22 -7.47 10.76
C LYS A 148 38.96 -7.45 12.10
N LYS A 149 39.62 -6.34 12.44
CA LYS A 149 40.29 -6.15 13.74
C LYS A 149 39.27 -6.12 14.87
N THR A 150 38.21 -5.32 14.72
CA THR A 150 37.12 -5.22 15.68
C THR A 150 36.46 -6.57 15.91
N TYR A 151 36.29 -7.39 14.87
CA TYR A 151 35.79 -8.75 15.00
C TYR A 151 36.78 -9.68 15.72
N GLU A 152 38.03 -9.72 15.26
CA GLU A 152 39.11 -10.52 15.85
C GLU A 152 39.27 -10.21 17.35
N ASP A 153 39.29 -8.94 17.72
CA ASP A 153 39.42 -8.48 19.09
C ASP A 153 38.19 -8.86 19.95
N LEU A 154 36.99 -8.72 19.40
CA LEU A 154 35.74 -8.91 20.16
C LEU A 154 35.30 -10.37 20.26
N PHE A 155 35.45 -11.17 19.20
CA PHE A 155 34.85 -12.50 19.08
C PHE A 155 35.86 -13.62 18.78
N GLY A 156 37.03 -13.28 18.23
CA GLY A 156 38.07 -14.23 17.80
C GLY A 156 37.70 -15.00 16.53
N LEU A 157 38.69 -15.38 15.72
CA LEU A 157 38.48 -16.09 14.45
C LEU A 157 38.23 -17.59 14.66
N THR A 158 37.43 -18.17 13.75
CA THR A 158 37.15 -19.59 13.51
C THR A 158 37.70 -20.59 14.55
N PRO A 159 36.84 -21.33 15.26
CA PRO A 159 37.27 -22.19 16.35
C PRO A 159 38.10 -23.38 15.89
N SER A 160 39.17 -23.66 16.63
CA SER A 160 40.09 -24.77 16.41
C SER A 160 39.45 -26.16 16.62
N LYS A 161 38.29 -26.25 17.26
CA LYS A 161 37.55 -27.50 17.54
C LYS A 161 36.25 -27.66 16.74
N GLY A 162 35.97 -26.79 15.76
CA GLY A 162 34.71 -26.76 15.03
C GLY A 162 33.56 -26.16 15.84
N TYR A 163 32.34 -26.17 15.27
CA TYR A 163 31.12 -25.65 15.91
C TYR A 163 30.00 -26.69 15.87
N SER A 164 28.92 -26.48 16.63
CA SER A 164 27.72 -27.34 16.62
C SER A 164 26.48 -26.53 16.23
N LEU A 165 25.90 -26.82 15.05
CA LEU A 165 24.69 -26.13 14.61
C LEU A 165 23.46 -26.51 15.46
N ASN A 166 23.45 -27.73 16.01
CA ASN A 166 22.44 -28.17 16.97
C ASN A 166 22.41 -27.26 18.22
N GLU A 167 23.58 -26.98 18.81
CA GLU A 167 23.69 -26.11 19.99
C GLU A 167 23.27 -24.66 19.68
N ALA A 168 23.59 -24.17 18.49
CA ALA A 168 23.17 -22.84 18.03
C ALA A 168 21.63 -22.76 17.90
N LEU A 169 21.01 -23.75 17.25
CA LEU A 169 19.55 -23.85 17.13
C LEU A 169 18.87 -24.03 18.50
N TRP A 170 19.49 -24.77 19.41
CA TRP A 170 18.99 -24.90 20.78
C TRP A 170 19.04 -23.57 21.54
N THR A 171 20.14 -22.82 21.42
CA THR A 171 20.25 -21.48 22.00
C THR A 171 19.11 -20.57 21.51
N CYS A 172 18.83 -20.56 20.20
CA CYS A 172 17.71 -19.82 19.63
C CYS A 172 16.35 -20.26 20.22
N SER A 173 16.10 -21.57 20.31
CA SER A 173 14.87 -22.11 20.90
C SER A 173 14.68 -21.68 22.36
N ASN A 174 15.76 -21.65 23.13
CA ASN A 174 15.72 -21.26 24.53
C ASN A 174 15.44 -19.77 24.70
N ILE A 175 16.04 -18.91 23.87
CA ILE A 175 15.78 -17.48 23.88
C ILE A 175 14.29 -17.19 23.62
N PHE A 176 13.66 -17.92 22.68
CA PHE A 176 12.21 -17.79 22.46
C PHE A 176 11.36 -18.32 23.61
N SER A 177 11.85 -19.33 24.35
CA SER A 177 11.13 -19.93 25.47
C SER A 177 11.19 -19.06 26.73
N ASN A 178 12.32 -18.37 26.93
CA ASN A 178 12.56 -17.46 28.06
C ASN A 178 12.08 -16.02 27.79
N SER A 179 11.42 -15.76 26.66
CA SER A 179 10.86 -14.43 26.39
C SER A 179 9.75 -14.11 27.39
N LEU A 180 9.87 -12.98 28.07
CA LEU A 180 8.83 -12.47 28.98
C LEU A 180 7.53 -12.09 28.25
N GLN A 181 7.59 -11.98 26.92
CA GLN A 181 6.50 -11.48 26.10
C GLN A 181 5.93 -12.62 25.24
N ARG A 182 4.59 -12.65 25.09
CA ARG A 182 3.93 -13.64 24.24
C ARG A 182 4.16 -13.31 22.76
N LEU A 183 5.03 -14.09 22.12
CA LEU A 183 5.30 -13.99 20.69
C LEU A 183 4.25 -14.75 19.90
N THR A 184 3.70 -14.11 18.87
CA THR A 184 2.74 -14.74 17.95
C THR A 184 3.48 -15.58 16.91
N ILE A 185 4.67 -15.12 16.50
CA ILE A 185 5.50 -15.77 15.51
C ILE A 185 6.94 -15.77 16.01
N LYS A 186 7.63 -16.87 15.77
CA LYS A 186 9.04 -17.07 16.13
C LYS A 186 9.78 -17.46 14.85
N ARG A 187 10.78 -16.69 14.44
CA ARG A 187 11.57 -16.96 13.22
C ARG A 187 13.05 -16.90 13.49
N ILE A 188 13.79 -17.77 12.81
CA ILE A 188 15.25 -17.79 12.81
C ILE A 188 15.71 -17.54 11.38
N PHE A 189 16.43 -16.46 11.16
CA PHE A 189 17.09 -16.12 9.90
C PHE A 189 18.54 -16.55 9.99
N ILE A 190 18.92 -17.57 9.23
CA ILE A 190 20.28 -18.10 9.20
C ILE A 190 21.02 -17.46 8.03
N PHE A 191 22.11 -16.73 8.31
CA PHE A 191 23.02 -16.18 7.31
C PHE A 191 24.29 -17.04 7.28
N THR A 192 24.55 -17.70 6.16
CA THR A 192 25.61 -18.71 6.06
C THR A 192 26.17 -18.76 4.64
N CYS A 193 27.47 -19.00 4.50
CA CYS A 193 28.09 -19.30 3.21
C CYS A 193 28.29 -20.82 3.01
N ASN A 194 28.23 -21.63 4.07
CA ASN A 194 28.49 -23.06 4.00
C ASN A 194 27.23 -23.87 3.65
N ASP A 195 27.19 -24.50 2.48
CA ASP A 195 26.06 -25.32 2.03
C ASP A 195 26.07 -26.76 2.61
N ARG A 196 27.15 -27.16 3.28
CA ARG A 196 27.31 -28.48 3.94
C ARG A 196 27.97 -28.35 5.32
N PRO A 197 27.31 -27.71 6.29
CA PRO A 197 27.80 -27.74 7.67
C PRO A 197 27.90 -29.19 8.17
N HIS A 198 28.95 -29.48 8.93
CA HIS A 198 29.24 -30.81 9.50
C HIS A 198 29.51 -31.94 8.50
N ALA A 199 29.93 -31.64 7.25
CA ALA A 199 30.24 -32.67 6.24
C ALA A 199 31.22 -33.76 6.70
N LEU A 200 32.12 -33.44 7.63
CA LEU A 200 33.09 -34.37 8.21
C LEU A 200 32.56 -35.16 9.42
N ASN A 201 31.42 -34.78 10.00
CA ASN A 201 30.88 -35.36 11.22
C ASN A 201 29.36 -35.64 11.10
N ILE A 202 29.06 -36.88 10.71
CA ILE A 202 27.70 -37.40 10.50
C ILE A 202 26.84 -37.28 11.78
N ILE A 203 27.44 -37.37 12.97
CA ILE A 203 26.70 -37.29 14.24
C ILE A 203 26.14 -35.87 14.43
N LEU A 204 26.98 -34.84 14.24
CA LEU A 204 26.56 -33.44 14.34
C LEU A 204 25.56 -33.08 13.24
N GLU A 205 25.72 -33.63 12.04
CA GLU A 205 24.78 -33.46 10.94
C GLU A 205 23.38 -33.98 11.32
N ARG A 206 23.28 -35.22 11.82
CA ARG A 206 21.99 -35.81 12.24
C ARG A 206 21.36 -35.05 13.40
N GLN A 207 22.16 -34.63 14.38
CA GLN A 207 21.68 -33.84 15.51
C GLN A 207 21.09 -32.50 15.06
N ALA A 208 21.75 -31.81 14.12
CA ALA A 208 21.25 -30.54 13.59
C ALA A 208 19.92 -30.72 12.82
N LYS A 209 19.80 -31.77 12.00
CA LYS A 209 18.55 -32.09 11.27
C LYS A 209 17.41 -32.43 12.23
N GLN A 210 17.67 -33.25 13.24
CA GLN A 210 16.67 -33.57 14.26
C GLN A 210 16.22 -32.31 15.00
N ARG A 211 17.16 -31.43 15.38
CA ARG A 211 16.81 -30.18 16.07
C ARG A 211 15.99 -29.23 15.22
N ALA A 212 16.27 -29.14 13.91
CA ALA A 212 15.47 -28.37 12.99
C ALA A 212 14.02 -28.89 12.91
N LYS A 213 13.83 -30.22 12.94
CA LYS A 213 12.51 -30.83 13.02
C LYS A 213 11.79 -30.47 14.33
N ASP A 214 12.49 -30.56 15.46
CA ASP A 214 11.90 -30.16 16.75
C ASP A 214 11.45 -28.68 16.73
N LEU A 215 12.24 -27.79 16.10
CA LEU A 215 11.88 -26.38 15.94
C LEU A 215 10.61 -26.20 15.10
N TYR A 216 10.49 -26.96 14.01
CA TYR A 216 9.31 -26.95 13.15
C TYR A 216 8.06 -27.40 13.92
N ASP A 217 8.17 -28.48 14.69
CA ASP A 217 7.07 -29.02 15.51
C ASP A 217 6.62 -28.03 16.61
N VAL A 218 7.55 -27.24 17.16
CA VAL A 218 7.28 -26.15 18.12
C VAL A 218 6.70 -24.89 17.44
N GLY A 219 6.68 -24.84 16.10
CA GLY A 219 6.18 -23.72 15.32
C GLY A 219 7.17 -22.56 15.16
N ILE A 220 8.47 -22.83 15.29
CA ILE A 220 9.55 -21.87 14.99
C ILE A 220 9.94 -22.02 13.52
N GLN A 221 9.83 -20.94 12.76
CA GLN A 221 10.16 -20.95 11.33
C GLN A 221 11.64 -20.68 11.12
N VAL A 222 12.31 -21.52 10.35
CA VAL A 222 13.71 -21.33 9.96
C VAL A 222 13.75 -20.90 8.50
N GLU A 223 14.46 -19.81 8.21
CA GLU A 223 14.73 -19.34 6.86
C GLU A 223 16.24 -19.14 6.69
N ILE A 224 16.73 -19.46 5.50
CA ILE A 224 18.17 -19.45 5.19
C ILE A 224 18.45 -18.45 4.10
N PHE A 225 19.40 -17.58 4.39
CA PHE A 225 19.96 -16.58 3.49
C PHE A 225 21.39 -17.00 3.18
N PRO A 226 21.63 -17.63 2.02
CA PRO A 226 22.97 -17.95 1.60
C PRO A 226 23.78 -16.65 1.49
N ILE A 227 25.09 -16.69 1.58
CA ILE A 227 25.96 -15.52 1.33
C ILE A 227 27.07 -16.00 0.42
N LEU A 228 27.23 -15.34 -0.73
CA LEU A 228 28.19 -15.77 -1.75
C LEU A 228 29.47 -14.96 -1.69
N THR A 229 30.57 -15.68 -1.61
CA THR A 229 31.93 -15.14 -1.49
C THR A 229 32.73 -15.54 -2.73
N GLU A 230 33.91 -14.97 -2.95
CA GLU A 230 34.76 -15.30 -4.11
C GLU A 230 35.02 -16.81 -4.25
N THR A 231 35.16 -17.52 -3.13
CA THR A 231 35.36 -18.96 -3.08
C THR A 231 34.04 -19.74 -3.27
N ILE A 232 32.93 -19.20 -2.77
CA ILE A 232 31.62 -19.85 -2.77
C ILE A 232 30.69 -19.11 -3.74
N THR A 233 30.73 -19.54 -4.99
CA THR A 233 29.97 -18.92 -6.09
C THR A 233 28.56 -19.51 -6.26
N LYS A 234 28.27 -20.65 -5.64
CA LYS A 234 26.98 -21.34 -5.70
C LYS A 234 26.65 -21.95 -4.34
N PHE A 235 25.37 -21.94 -4.01
CA PHE A 235 24.84 -22.53 -2.78
C PHE A 235 23.78 -23.57 -3.15
N ASP A 236 23.96 -24.81 -2.70
CA ASP A 236 23.05 -25.91 -3.03
C ASP A 236 22.27 -26.37 -1.79
N TYR A 237 20.96 -26.06 -1.78
CA TYR A 237 20.08 -26.41 -0.67
C TYR A 237 19.92 -27.92 -0.50
N LYS A 238 20.08 -28.72 -1.57
CA LYS A 238 19.85 -30.17 -1.56
C LYS A 238 20.83 -30.91 -0.66
N LYS A 239 22.04 -30.37 -0.46
CA LYS A 239 23.11 -31.09 0.24
C LYS A 239 22.87 -31.26 1.73
N PHE A 240 22.21 -30.29 2.38
CA PHE A 240 21.97 -30.31 3.83
C PHE A 240 20.68 -29.58 4.23
N PHE A 241 20.42 -28.41 3.64
CA PHE A 241 19.35 -27.52 4.10
C PHE A 241 17.95 -27.89 3.63
N GLN A 242 17.81 -28.79 2.64
CA GLN A 242 16.52 -29.37 2.25
C GLN A 242 15.81 -29.99 3.47
N ASP A 243 16.54 -30.78 4.25
CA ASP A 243 16.01 -31.45 5.44
C ASP A 243 15.75 -30.47 6.59
N ILE A 244 16.54 -29.41 6.72
CA ILE A 244 16.33 -28.38 7.77
C ILE A 244 15.07 -27.57 7.50
N LEU A 245 14.86 -27.19 6.24
CA LEU A 245 13.73 -26.36 5.83
C LEU A 245 12.46 -27.18 5.57
N MET A 246 12.55 -28.51 5.57
CA MET A 246 11.46 -29.43 5.25
C MET A 246 10.80 -29.10 3.89
N LEU A 247 11.64 -28.79 2.88
CA LEU A 247 11.15 -28.39 1.55
C LEU A 247 10.65 -29.61 0.77
N SER A 248 9.53 -29.44 0.08
CA SER A 248 9.13 -30.34 -1.01
C SER A 248 10.06 -30.19 -2.22
N ASP A 249 10.08 -31.17 -3.13
CA ASP A 249 10.93 -31.13 -4.34
C ASP A 249 10.60 -29.89 -5.22
N ASP A 250 9.33 -29.53 -5.35
CA ASP A 250 8.89 -28.33 -6.08
C ASP A 250 9.40 -27.03 -5.42
N GLU A 251 9.41 -26.97 -4.08
CA GLU A 251 9.91 -25.81 -3.33
C GLU A 251 11.44 -25.72 -3.36
N LEU A 252 12.13 -26.87 -3.39
CA LEU A 252 13.57 -26.95 -3.51
C LEU A 252 14.04 -26.38 -4.86
N ASP A 253 13.36 -26.75 -5.94
CA ASP A 253 13.66 -26.22 -7.27
C ASP A 253 13.40 -24.70 -7.33
N LEU A 254 12.31 -24.23 -6.72
CA LEU A 254 12.04 -22.80 -6.61
C LEU A 254 13.13 -22.06 -5.81
N LYS A 255 13.63 -22.63 -4.71
CA LYS A 255 14.71 -22.04 -3.89
C LYS A 255 16.07 -22.08 -4.61
N ASN A 256 16.40 -23.17 -5.30
CA ASN A 256 17.65 -23.25 -6.06
C ASN A 256 17.67 -22.28 -7.26
N ASN A 257 16.49 -21.95 -7.80
CA ASN A 257 16.34 -20.94 -8.85
C ASN A 257 16.38 -19.50 -8.32
N GLN A 258 16.45 -19.28 -7.00
CA GLN A 258 16.55 -17.94 -6.42
C GLN A 258 17.91 -17.31 -6.73
N ILE A 259 17.92 -16.02 -7.07
CA ILE A 259 19.17 -15.30 -7.33
C ILE A 259 20.00 -15.22 -6.05
N SER A 260 21.23 -15.67 -6.21
CA SER A 260 22.45 -15.39 -5.48
C SER A 260 22.50 -14.05 -4.72
N THR A 261 22.55 -14.13 -3.41
CA THR A 261 22.74 -13.05 -2.42
C THR A 261 24.20 -12.56 -2.37
N GLY A 262 24.57 -11.70 -3.32
CA GLY A 262 25.85 -10.98 -3.30
C GLY A 262 25.74 -9.48 -3.02
N ARG A 263 24.53 -8.90 -3.16
CA ARG A 263 24.28 -7.46 -3.00
C ARG A 263 23.38 -7.15 -1.81
N LEU A 264 23.58 -5.98 -1.19
CA LEU A 264 22.79 -5.54 -0.04
C LEU A 264 21.31 -5.45 -0.39
N ASN A 265 20.98 -4.85 -1.53
CA ASN A 265 19.58 -4.65 -1.95
C ASN A 265 18.87 -5.98 -2.24
N GLU A 266 19.56 -6.95 -2.82
CA GLU A 266 19.01 -8.28 -3.09
C GLU A 266 18.76 -9.04 -1.77
N LEU A 267 19.74 -9.00 -0.85
CA LEU A 267 19.60 -9.59 0.48
C LEU A 267 18.46 -8.94 1.28
N LEU A 268 18.37 -7.60 1.28
CA LEU A 268 17.31 -6.88 1.97
C LEU A 268 15.92 -7.20 1.39
N LYS A 269 15.78 -7.25 0.06
CA LYS A 269 14.52 -7.66 -0.57
C LYS A 269 14.10 -9.05 -0.13
N LEU A 270 15.02 -10.01 -0.10
CA LEU A 270 14.75 -11.36 0.37
C LEU A 270 14.36 -11.36 1.85
N VAL A 271 15.13 -10.69 2.70
CA VAL A 271 14.85 -10.58 4.14
C VAL A 271 13.45 -9.97 4.36
N TYR A 272 13.12 -8.84 3.73
CA TYR A 272 11.82 -8.20 3.87
C TYR A 272 10.66 -9.05 3.31
N SER A 273 10.88 -9.75 2.18
CA SER A 273 9.87 -10.67 1.62
C SER A 273 9.52 -11.81 2.57
N LYS A 274 10.50 -12.26 3.37
CA LYS A 274 10.36 -13.35 4.36
C LYS A 274 10.01 -12.84 5.76
N GLU A 275 10.22 -11.56 6.04
CA GLU A 275 9.87 -10.90 7.29
C GLU A 275 8.38 -10.57 7.37
N HIS A 276 7.76 -10.12 6.28
CA HIS A 276 6.33 -9.81 6.33
C HIS A 276 5.50 -11.09 6.22
N LYS A 277 4.85 -11.51 7.32
CA LYS A 277 3.83 -12.55 7.21
C LYS A 277 2.63 -11.99 6.47
N LYS A 278 2.06 -12.81 5.59
CA LYS A 278 0.74 -12.59 5.00
C LYS A 278 -0.30 -12.46 6.12
N ARG A 279 -0.70 -11.23 6.43
CA ARG A 279 -1.72 -10.92 7.43
C ARG A 279 -3.04 -10.69 6.71
N ALA A 280 -3.96 -11.63 6.87
CA ALA A 280 -5.33 -11.45 6.38
C ALA A 280 -6.00 -10.30 7.15
N TYR A 281 -6.59 -9.37 6.42
CA TYR A 281 -7.48 -8.33 6.96
C TYR A 281 -8.73 -8.96 7.58
N CYS A 282 -9.32 -9.92 6.87
CA CYS A 282 -10.36 -10.82 7.38
C CYS A 282 -10.36 -12.12 6.57
N THR A 283 -10.90 -13.18 7.17
CA THR A 283 -11.23 -14.42 6.46
C THR A 283 -12.75 -14.52 6.44
N VAL A 284 -13.32 -14.67 5.25
CA VAL A 284 -14.77 -14.65 5.04
C VAL A 284 -15.20 -15.75 4.07
N PRO A 285 -16.42 -16.27 4.19
CA PRO A 285 -16.96 -17.20 3.21
C PRO A 285 -17.26 -16.47 1.89
N PHE A 286 -17.03 -17.17 0.80
CA PHE A 286 -17.44 -16.81 -0.54
C PHE A 286 -18.61 -17.70 -0.95
N SER A 287 -19.80 -17.12 -1.08
CA SER A 287 -21.01 -17.80 -1.47
C SER A 287 -21.25 -17.73 -2.98
N LEU A 288 -21.35 -18.90 -3.61
CA LEU A 288 -21.72 -19.05 -5.02
C LEU A 288 -23.24 -19.15 -5.23
N GLY A 289 -24.00 -19.32 -4.15
CA GLY A 289 -25.45 -19.54 -4.18
C GLY A 289 -25.85 -20.84 -3.47
N ASN A 290 -27.14 -21.17 -3.56
CA ASN A 290 -27.70 -22.39 -3.01
C ASN A 290 -27.70 -23.50 -4.08
N SER A 291 -27.29 -24.70 -3.70
CA SER A 291 -27.45 -25.91 -4.51
C SER A 291 -28.93 -26.31 -4.61
N SER A 292 -29.26 -27.23 -5.53
CA SER A 292 -30.59 -27.81 -5.69
C SER A 292 -31.16 -28.39 -4.40
N ASP A 293 -30.27 -28.85 -3.52
CA ASP A 293 -30.60 -29.54 -2.27
C ASP A 293 -30.70 -28.55 -1.09
N GLY A 294 -30.66 -27.24 -1.36
CA GLY A 294 -30.72 -26.19 -0.34
C GLY A 294 -29.41 -25.94 0.42
N THR A 295 -28.34 -26.70 0.13
CA THR A 295 -27.01 -26.50 0.70
C THR A 295 -26.33 -25.28 0.08
N GLN A 296 -25.79 -24.38 0.89
CA GLN A 296 -25.04 -23.23 0.39
C GLN A 296 -23.68 -23.68 -0.14
N LEU A 297 -23.42 -23.47 -1.43
CA LEU A 297 -22.11 -23.72 -2.03
C LEU A 297 -21.19 -22.56 -1.67
N GLN A 298 -20.29 -22.80 -0.72
CA GLN A 298 -19.35 -21.79 -0.24
C GLN A 298 -17.93 -22.33 -0.18
N PHE A 299 -16.97 -21.44 -0.36
CA PHE A 299 -15.55 -21.70 -0.09
C PHE A 299 -14.96 -20.55 0.73
N SER A 300 -13.84 -20.78 1.41
CA SER A 300 -13.26 -19.78 2.30
C SER A 300 -12.19 -18.96 1.57
N VAL A 301 -12.23 -17.63 1.76
CA VAL A 301 -11.23 -16.71 1.22
C VAL A 301 -10.67 -15.81 2.32
N SER A 302 -9.35 -15.63 2.28
CA SER A 302 -8.66 -14.61 3.06
C SER A 302 -8.50 -13.34 2.22
N VAL A 303 -8.89 -12.21 2.81
CA VAL A 303 -8.77 -10.87 2.23
C VAL A 303 -7.48 -10.23 2.73
N PHE A 304 -6.66 -9.70 1.84
CA PHE A 304 -5.38 -9.06 2.13
C PHE A 304 -5.36 -7.61 1.66
N ASN A 305 -4.68 -6.76 2.42
CA ASN A 305 -4.41 -5.38 2.02
C ASN A 305 -3.00 -5.33 1.42
N MET A 306 -2.91 -5.26 0.09
CA MET A 306 -1.62 -5.18 -0.60
C MET A 306 -1.00 -3.80 -0.50
N VAL A 307 -1.84 -2.75 -0.50
CA VAL A 307 -1.43 -1.36 -0.38
C VAL A 307 -2.20 -0.75 0.79
N ARG A 308 -1.47 -0.05 1.66
CA ARG A 308 -2.05 0.71 2.76
C ARG A 308 -1.36 2.07 2.83
N PRO A 309 -2.11 3.18 3.00
CA PRO A 309 -1.47 4.46 3.32
C PRO A 309 -0.67 4.29 4.61
N CYS A 310 0.59 4.74 4.61
CA CYS A 310 1.41 4.79 5.81
C CYS A 310 1.17 6.16 6.48
N PRO A 311 0.35 6.24 7.55
CA PRO A 311 0.13 7.50 8.23
C PRO A 311 1.36 7.85 9.08
N LYS A 312 1.49 9.14 9.42
CA LYS A 312 2.44 9.59 10.43
C LYS A 312 2.17 8.89 11.76
N PRO A 313 3.20 8.37 12.47
CA PRO A 313 3.00 7.77 13.79
C PRO A 313 2.32 8.74 14.75
N THR A 314 1.39 8.22 15.54
CA THR A 314 0.66 9.00 16.55
C THR A 314 1.57 9.40 17.68
N LYS A 315 1.42 10.63 18.19
CA LYS A 315 2.20 11.12 19.33
C LYS A 315 1.83 10.35 20.60
N ILE A 316 2.84 9.89 21.34
CA ILE A 316 2.67 9.25 22.64
C ILE A 316 2.80 10.33 23.73
N LYS A 317 1.88 10.35 24.69
CA LYS A 317 1.92 11.29 25.82
C LYS A 317 2.86 10.73 26.89
N LEU A 318 3.91 11.47 27.21
CA LEU A 318 4.89 11.11 28.23
C LEU A 318 4.73 11.99 29.48
N ASP A 319 5.11 11.45 30.63
CA ASP A 319 5.29 12.27 31.84
C ASP A 319 6.58 13.10 31.71
N MET A 320 6.49 14.40 32.00
CA MET A 320 7.59 15.35 31.80
C MET A 320 8.82 15.04 32.68
N LYS A 321 8.61 14.45 33.87
CA LYS A 321 9.71 14.17 34.81
C LYS A 321 10.40 12.85 34.53
N THR A 322 9.61 11.82 34.20
CA THR A 322 10.10 10.44 34.09
C THR A 322 10.25 9.95 32.65
N ASN A 323 9.73 10.71 31.66
CA ASN A 323 9.64 10.30 30.26
C ASN A 323 8.93 8.94 30.04
N MET A 324 8.13 8.49 31.00
CA MET A 324 7.35 7.26 30.89
C MET A 324 6.02 7.49 30.18
N GLU A 325 5.54 6.48 29.46
CA GLU A 325 4.25 6.53 28.76
C GLU A 325 3.06 6.68 29.71
N THR A 326 2.15 7.59 29.38
CA THR A 326 0.92 7.83 30.15
C THR A 326 -0.27 7.09 29.54
N LYS A 327 -1.12 6.52 30.39
CA LYS A 327 -2.37 5.86 29.97
C LYS A 327 -3.51 6.87 29.93
N LEU A 328 -4.07 7.11 28.75
CA LEU A 328 -5.28 7.92 28.60
C LEU A 328 -6.52 7.11 28.98
N VAL A 329 -7.34 7.63 29.90
CA VAL A 329 -8.64 7.06 30.27
C VAL A 329 -9.71 8.12 30.07
N THR A 330 -10.61 7.91 29.12
CA THR A 330 -11.74 8.80 28.83
C THR A 330 -12.98 8.27 29.54
N LYS A 331 -13.68 9.14 30.28
CA LYS A 331 -14.95 8.84 30.93
C LYS A 331 -15.95 9.94 30.61
N HIS A 332 -17.19 9.57 30.32
CA HIS A 332 -18.30 10.51 30.16
C HIS A 332 -18.99 10.71 31.50
N TYR A 333 -19.36 11.94 31.82
CA TYR A 333 -20.05 12.27 33.06
C TYR A 333 -21.19 13.25 32.79
N LEU A 334 -22.21 13.22 33.67
CA LEU A 334 -23.27 14.22 33.64
C LEU A 334 -22.73 15.55 34.19
N PRO A 335 -22.89 16.69 33.48
CA PRO A 335 -22.35 17.97 33.93
C PRO A 335 -22.89 18.44 35.29
N GLU A 336 -24.11 18.05 35.65
CA GLU A 336 -24.80 18.52 36.86
C GLU A 336 -24.44 17.71 38.11
N THR A 337 -24.36 16.38 38.00
CA THR A 337 -24.13 15.48 39.15
C THR A 337 -22.71 14.93 39.22
N ALA A 338 -21.90 15.14 38.18
CA ALA A 338 -20.59 14.51 37.98
C ALA A 338 -20.61 12.97 38.03
N GLU A 339 -21.80 12.37 37.86
CA GLU A 339 -21.95 10.92 37.79
C GLU A 339 -21.42 10.37 36.46
N ILE A 340 -20.70 9.25 36.51
CA ILE A 340 -20.14 8.61 35.32
C ILE A 340 -21.25 7.91 34.56
N LEU A 341 -21.40 8.26 33.27
CA LEU A 341 -22.43 7.69 32.41
C LEU A 341 -21.98 6.36 31.83
N MET A 342 -22.86 5.36 31.90
CA MET A 342 -22.67 4.08 31.22
C MET A 342 -23.18 4.18 29.77
N PRO A 343 -22.72 3.30 28.86
CA PRO A 343 -23.21 3.28 27.48
C PRO A 343 -24.73 3.10 27.34
N SER A 344 -25.39 2.51 28.35
CA SER A 344 -26.85 2.37 28.42
C SER A 344 -27.57 3.68 28.65
N ASP A 345 -26.90 4.65 29.28
CA ASP A 345 -27.49 5.93 29.68
C ASP A 345 -27.36 6.97 28.57
N ILE A 346 -26.69 6.60 27.46
CA ILE A 346 -26.39 7.48 26.33
C ILE A 346 -27.30 7.09 25.16
N GLN A 347 -28.07 8.05 24.69
CA GLN A 347 -28.83 7.95 23.44
C GLN A 347 -28.23 8.85 22.37
N TYR A 348 -28.40 8.46 21.12
CA TYR A 348 -27.96 9.23 19.96
C TYR A 348 -29.13 9.99 19.37
N GLY A 349 -28.92 11.24 18.96
CA GLY A 349 -29.99 12.07 18.42
C GLY A 349 -29.59 12.76 17.12
N ILE A 350 -30.48 12.79 16.14
CA ILE A 350 -30.34 13.60 14.93
C ILE A 350 -31.51 14.59 14.88
N ASP A 351 -31.20 15.86 14.67
CA ASP A 351 -32.21 16.90 14.52
C ASP A 351 -32.57 17.06 13.03
N VAL A 352 -33.80 16.71 12.68
CA VAL A 352 -34.33 16.83 11.31
C VAL A 352 -35.57 17.72 11.34
N SER A 353 -35.52 18.86 10.63
CA SER A 353 -36.64 19.80 10.52
C SER A 353 -37.25 20.19 11.88
N ASN A 354 -36.39 20.57 12.84
CA ASN A 354 -36.75 20.93 14.22
C ASN A 354 -37.41 19.80 15.04
N ARG A 355 -37.29 18.55 14.62
CA ARG A 355 -37.64 17.37 15.42
C ARG A 355 -36.39 16.57 15.74
N ARG A 356 -36.20 16.28 17.02
CA ARG A 356 -35.11 15.43 17.48
C ARG A 356 -35.56 13.97 17.43
N VAL A 357 -34.91 13.20 16.56
CA VAL A 357 -35.12 11.76 16.48
C VAL A 357 -34.03 11.09 17.32
N LEU A 358 -34.45 10.35 18.33
CA LEU A 358 -33.55 9.63 19.24
C LEU A 358 -33.42 8.18 18.77
N PHE A 359 -32.23 7.62 18.94
CA PHE A 359 -31.88 6.25 18.61
C PHE A 359 -31.07 5.64 19.75
N ASP A 360 -31.38 4.39 20.06
CA ASP A 360 -30.53 3.59 20.93
C ASP A 360 -29.32 3.04 20.16
N ALA A 361 -28.25 2.70 20.88
CA ALA A 361 -27.02 2.17 20.28
C ALA A 361 -27.27 0.91 19.43
N ASP A 362 -28.24 0.09 19.81
CA ASP A 362 -28.58 -1.14 19.10
C ASP A 362 -29.44 -0.89 17.86
N GLU A 363 -30.28 0.15 17.86
CA GLU A 363 -31.03 0.57 16.67
C GLU A 363 -30.08 1.06 15.57
N ILE A 364 -29.04 1.83 15.94
CA ILE A 364 -28.01 2.26 14.99
C ILE A 364 -27.29 1.05 14.37
N LYS A 365 -26.96 0.03 15.17
CA LYS A 365 -26.35 -1.21 14.66
C LYS A 365 -27.31 -1.96 13.75
N ALA A 366 -28.61 -2.01 14.09
CA ALA A 366 -29.63 -2.69 13.32
C ALA A 366 -29.85 -2.02 11.96
N ILE A 367 -29.87 -0.68 11.89
CA ILE A 367 -29.99 0.08 10.64
C ILE A 367 -28.84 -0.25 9.66
N LYS A 368 -27.65 -0.52 10.18
CA LYS A 368 -26.47 -0.89 9.37
C LYS A 368 -26.39 -2.38 9.04
N LYS A 369 -27.31 -3.23 9.53
CA LYS A 369 -27.27 -4.68 9.35
C LYS A 369 -28.05 -5.11 8.11
N PHE A 370 -27.34 -5.46 7.04
CA PHE A 370 -27.92 -5.95 5.79
C PHE A 370 -27.74 -7.45 5.55
N GLY A 371 -26.72 -8.06 6.14
CA GLY A 371 -26.38 -9.47 5.93
C GLY A 371 -25.16 -9.89 6.73
N ASP A 372 -24.76 -11.15 6.57
CA ASP A 372 -23.57 -11.69 7.21
C ASP A 372 -22.29 -11.34 6.43
N PRO A 373 -21.12 -11.27 7.10
CA PRO A 373 -19.85 -10.97 6.44
C PRO A 373 -19.48 -12.05 5.43
N GLY A 374 -19.11 -11.64 4.22
CA GLY A 374 -18.90 -12.57 3.12
C GLY A 374 -18.81 -11.88 1.76
N PHE A 375 -18.40 -12.67 0.78
CA PHE A 375 -18.66 -12.37 -0.63
C PHE A 375 -19.88 -13.15 -1.07
N GLN A 376 -20.81 -12.49 -1.75
CA GLN A 376 -21.91 -13.13 -2.44
C GLN A 376 -21.80 -12.83 -3.93
N ILE A 377 -21.70 -13.87 -4.76
CA ILE A 377 -21.63 -13.70 -6.20
C ILE A 377 -22.96 -13.16 -6.74
N LEU A 378 -22.88 -12.19 -7.64
CA LEU A 378 -24.02 -11.68 -8.40
C LEU A 378 -23.96 -12.15 -9.87
N GLY A 379 -22.75 -12.30 -10.42
CA GLY A 379 -22.56 -12.83 -11.77
C GLY A 379 -21.17 -12.54 -12.32
N PHE A 380 -21.02 -12.68 -13.64
CA PHE A 380 -19.77 -12.43 -14.36
C PHE A 380 -19.99 -11.33 -15.41
N LYS A 381 -19.01 -10.44 -15.57
CA LYS A 381 -19.06 -9.36 -16.56
C LYS A 381 -17.69 -9.20 -17.24
N ASN A 382 -17.68 -8.70 -18.47
CA ASN A 382 -16.45 -8.52 -19.24
C ASN A 382 -15.55 -7.43 -18.61
N LEU A 383 -14.25 -7.67 -18.56
CA LEU A 383 -13.24 -6.71 -18.05
C LEU A 383 -13.31 -5.36 -18.76
N SER A 384 -13.70 -5.31 -20.04
CA SER A 384 -13.85 -4.05 -20.78
C SER A 384 -14.90 -3.09 -20.20
N CYS A 385 -15.83 -3.58 -19.38
CA CYS A 385 -16.83 -2.75 -18.72
C CYS A 385 -16.29 -2.00 -17.50
N LEU A 386 -15.09 -2.35 -17.01
CA LEU A 386 -14.44 -1.65 -15.90
C LEU A 386 -13.61 -0.50 -16.44
N LEU A 387 -13.94 0.72 -16.01
CA LEU A 387 -13.23 1.92 -16.39
C LEU A 387 -12.28 2.33 -15.26
N PRO A 388 -11.01 2.68 -15.54
CA PRO A 388 -10.05 3.05 -14.50
C PRO A 388 -10.48 4.22 -13.60
N HIS A 389 -11.29 5.15 -14.14
CA HIS A 389 -11.77 6.33 -13.41
C HIS A 389 -12.93 6.04 -12.44
N HIS A 390 -13.48 4.82 -12.41
CA HIS A 390 -14.47 4.40 -11.41
C HIS A 390 -13.82 4.04 -10.06
N TYR A 391 -12.61 4.51 -9.81
CA TYR A 391 -11.90 4.22 -8.57
C TYR A 391 -12.53 4.98 -7.40
N VAL A 392 -12.93 4.24 -6.36
CA VAL A 392 -13.50 4.81 -5.13
C VAL A 392 -12.49 4.83 -4.00
N LYS A 393 -11.88 3.66 -3.73
CA LYS A 393 -10.98 3.46 -2.60
C LYS A 393 -10.01 2.30 -2.87
N PRO A 394 -8.92 2.16 -2.07
CA PRO A 394 -7.96 1.09 -2.25
C PRO A 394 -8.62 -0.28 -2.24
N GLY A 395 -8.29 -1.09 -3.25
CA GLY A 395 -8.80 -2.44 -3.37
C GLY A 395 -8.13 -3.41 -2.40
N HIS A 396 -8.66 -4.63 -2.34
CA HIS A 396 -8.06 -5.74 -1.61
C HIS A 396 -7.56 -6.81 -2.57
N PHE A 397 -6.90 -7.83 -2.04
CA PHE A 397 -6.53 -9.02 -2.76
C PHE A 397 -7.08 -10.24 -2.03
N ILE A 398 -7.71 -11.17 -2.74
CA ILE A 398 -8.24 -12.40 -2.14
C ILE A 398 -7.43 -13.62 -2.56
N TYR A 399 -7.26 -14.52 -1.59
CA TYR A 399 -6.58 -15.81 -1.76
C TYR A 399 -7.38 -16.90 -1.02
N PRO A 400 -7.45 -18.14 -1.52
CA PRO A 400 -8.18 -19.21 -0.86
C PRO A 400 -7.58 -19.54 0.50
N ASP A 401 -8.43 -19.95 1.44
CA ASP A 401 -8.02 -20.41 2.76
C ASP A 401 -8.58 -21.80 3.07
N GLU A 402 -7.73 -22.81 2.91
CA GLU A 402 -8.07 -24.23 3.10
C GLU A 402 -8.36 -24.58 4.56
N LYS A 403 -7.97 -23.74 5.53
CA LYS A 403 -8.07 -24.06 6.96
C LYS A 403 -9.50 -24.16 7.46
N TYR A 404 -10.42 -23.42 6.83
CA TYR A 404 -11.82 -23.35 7.25
C TYR A 404 -12.73 -24.25 6.43
N ILE A 405 -12.47 -24.34 5.11
CA ILE A 405 -13.26 -25.14 4.18
C ILE A 405 -12.29 -25.86 3.25
N GLU A 406 -12.20 -27.19 3.39
CA GLU A 406 -11.42 -28.04 2.50
C GLU A 406 -12.02 -28.05 1.08
N GLY A 407 -11.17 -28.05 0.05
CA GLY A 407 -11.56 -27.91 -1.36
C GLY A 407 -11.59 -26.46 -1.87
N SER A 408 -11.39 -25.46 -1.00
CA SER A 408 -11.46 -24.04 -1.37
C SER A 408 -10.43 -23.67 -2.44
N SER A 409 -9.20 -24.15 -2.32
CA SER A 409 -8.10 -23.86 -3.24
C SER A 409 -8.37 -24.45 -4.63
N CYS A 410 -8.97 -25.64 -4.70
CA CYS A 410 -9.33 -26.28 -5.97
C CYS A 410 -10.35 -25.44 -6.75
N LEU A 411 -11.45 -25.07 -6.08
CA LEU A 411 -12.53 -24.29 -6.69
C LEU A 411 -12.08 -22.87 -7.06
N PHE A 412 -11.32 -22.22 -6.18
CA PHE A 412 -10.75 -20.91 -6.43
C PHE A 412 -9.84 -20.90 -7.66
N ASN A 413 -8.95 -21.89 -7.78
CA ASN A 413 -8.05 -22.01 -8.93
C ASN A 413 -8.80 -22.29 -10.23
N ALA A 414 -9.85 -23.09 -10.19
CA ALA A 414 -10.72 -23.34 -11.34
C ALA A 414 -11.41 -22.05 -11.81
N LEU A 415 -11.97 -21.27 -10.88
CA LEU A 415 -12.56 -19.97 -11.16
C LEU A 415 -11.54 -18.99 -11.75
N LEU A 416 -10.35 -18.91 -11.16
CA LEU A 416 -9.28 -18.03 -11.63
C LEU A 416 -8.88 -18.34 -13.08
N LYS A 417 -8.61 -19.61 -13.39
CA LYS A 417 -8.25 -20.05 -14.75
C LYS A 417 -9.35 -19.69 -15.76
N LYS A 418 -10.62 -19.97 -15.44
CA LYS A 418 -11.75 -19.69 -16.35
C LYS A 418 -12.03 -18.20 -16.53
N CYS A 419 -11.88 -17.38 -15.49
CA CYS A 419 -12.00 -15.93 -15.57
C CYS A 419 -10.89 -15.31 -16.43
N LEU A 420 -9.66 -15.80 -16.34
CA LEU A 420 -8.54 -15.39 -17.20
C LEU A 420 -8.78 -15.76 -18.67
N GLU A 421 -9.16 -17.01 -18.95
CA GLU A 421 -9.47 -17.48 -20.31
C GLU A 421 -10.56 -16.64 -20.98
N LYS A 422 -11.64 -16.35 -20.24
CA LYS A 422 -12.80 -15.61 -20.76
C LYS A 422 -12.68 -14.09 -20.67
N LYS A 423 -11.60 -13.56 -20.06
CA LYS A 423 -11.41 -12.12 -19.79
C LYS A 423 -12.61 -11.48 -19.07
N MET A 424 -13.10 -12.16 -18.04
CA MET A 424 -14.25 -11.71 -17.23
C MET A 424 -13.84 -11.47 -15.78
N PHE A 425 -14.47 -10.50 -15.14
CA PHE A 425 -14.42 -10.32 -13.70
C PHE A 425 -15.69 -10.85 -13.04
N ILE A 426 -15.60 -11.16 -11.75
CA ILE A 426 -16.75 -11.61 -10.96
C ILE A 426 -17.37 -10.40 -10.25
N LEU A 427 -18.64 -10.14 -10.50
CA LEU A 427 -19.40 -9.12 -9.76
C LEU A 427 -19.89 -9.75 -8.46
N CYS A 428 -19.51 -9.15 -7.33
CA CYS A 428 -19.88 -9.64 -6.00
C CYS A 428 -20.42 -8.51 -5.12
N GLN A 429 -21.27 -8.88 -4.18
CA GLN A 429 -21.59 -8.08 -3.01
C GLN A 429 -20.60 -8.45 -1.89
N PHE A 430 -19.92 -7.46 -1.32
CA PHE A 430 -18.95 -7.66 -0.25
C PHE A 430 -19.41 -6.98 1.03
N ILE A 431 -19.45 -7.75 2.12
CA ILE A 431 -19.69 -7.29 3.48
C ILE A 431 -18.46 -7.66 4.30
N ALA A 432 -17.68 -6.67 4.70
CA ALA A 432 -16.41 -6.90 5.39
C ALA A 432 -16.60 -7.36 6.85
N ARG A 433 -17.60 -6.80 7.55
CA ARG A 433 -17.84 -7.01 8.98
C ARG A 433 -19.33 -6.98 9.31
N ARG A 434 -19.71 -7.53 10.47
CA ARG A 434 -21.10 -7.45 10.94
C ARG A 434 -21.50 -5.99 11.14
N ASN A 435 -22.77 -5.68 10.87
CA ASN A 435 -23.35 -4.33 10.98
C ASN A 435 -22.66 -3.31 10.05
N THR A 436 -22.22 -3.74 8.87
CA THR A 436 -21.74 -2.84 7.81
C THR A 436 -22.61 -2.97 6.56
N PRO A 437 -22.88 -1.86 5.86
CA PRO A 437 -23.64 -1.90 4.61
C PRO A 437 -22.82 -2.59 3.51
N PRO A 438 -23.48 -3.27 2.57
CA PRO A 438 -22.81 -3.99 1.50
C PRO A 438 -22.21 -3.03 0.46
N ARG A 439 -21.06 -3.40 -0.09
CA ARG A 439 -20.44 -2.71 -1.23
C ARG A 439 -20.41 -3.64 -2.44
N LEU A 440 -20.71 -3.09 -3.62
CA LEU A 440 -20.50 -3.79 -4.89
C LEU A 440 -19.01 -3.79 -5.20
N VAL A 441 -18.48 -4.97 -5.53
CA VAL A 441 -17.08 -5.16 -5.88
C VAL A 441 -16.93 -5.99 -7.14
N ALA A 442 -15.92 -5.68 -7.92
CA ALA A 442 -15.46 -6.45 -9.07
C ALA A 442 -14.20 -7.22 -8.68
N LEU A 443 -14.24 -8.55 -8.83
CA LEU A 443 -13.08 -9.42 -8.61
C LEU A 443 -12.36 -9.64 -9.93
N ILE A 444 -11.26 -8.91 -10.09
CA ILE A 444 -10.43 -8.93 -11.29
C ILE A 444 -9.43 -10.08 -11.17
N PRO A 445 -9.44 -11.07 -12.09
CA PRO A 445 -8.51 -12.19 -12.04
C PRO A 445 -7.09 -11.72 -12.34
N GLN A 446 -6.12 -12.22 -11.57
CA GLN A 446 -4.70 -11.95 -11.76
C GLN A 446 -3.92 -13.27 -11.90
N ALA A 447 -3.13 -13.37 -12.97
CA ALA A 447 -2.17 -14.45 -13.17
C ALA A 447 -0.89 -14.19 -12.35
N GLU A 448 -0.18 -15.25 -12.00
CA GLU A 448 1.14 -15.12 -11.37
C GLU A 448 2.15 -14.57 -12.39
N GLU A 449 2.82 -13.48 -12.03
CA GLU A 449 3.91 -12.92 -12.83
C GLU A 449 5.20 -12.91 -11.99
N ILE A 450 6.19 -13.64 -12.49
CA ILE A 450 7.54 -13.67 -11.93
C ILE A 450 8.43 -12.79 -12.82
N ASN A 451 9.25 -11.94 -12.20
CA ASN A 451 10.15 -11.07 -12.94
C ASN A 451 11.20 -11.92 -13.69
N LYS A 452 11.23 -11.83 -15.03
CA LYS A 452 12.16 -12.59 -15.87
C LYS A 452 13.64 -12.30 -15.58
N LYS A 453 13.96 -11.15 -14.99
CA LYS A 453 15.33 -10.76 -14.62
C LYS A 453 15.70 -11.14 -13.19
N ASP A 454 14.71 -11.31 -12.31
CA ASP A 454 14.92 -11.68 -10.92
C ASP A 454 13.85 -12.69 -10.47
N PRO A 455 14.15 -14.00 -10.44
CA PRO A 455 13.26 -15.05 -9.97
C PRO A 455 12.80 -14.84 -8.51
N ASN A 456 13.49 -14.02 -7.72
CA ASN A 456 13.11 -13.71 -6.34
C ASN A 456 11.98 -12.69 -6.27
N ASP A 457 11.78 -11.91 -7.33
CA ASP A 457 10.83 -10.81 -7.39
C ASP A 457 9.52 -11.29 -8.03
N ARG A 458 8.59 -11.72 -7.16
CA ARG A 458 7.22 -12.04 -7.55
C ARG A 458 6.43 -10.74 -7.72
N LEU A 459 6.35 -10.25 -8.96
CA LEU A 459 5.65 -9.02 -9.32
C LEU A 459 4.15 -9.10 -9.04
N ALA A 460 3.55 -10.25 -9.33
CA ALA A 460 2.12 -10.47 -9.15
C ALA A 460 1.85 -11.87 -8.60
N SER A 461 1.09 -11.94 -7.51
CA SER A 461 0.59 -13.22 -6.97
C SER A 461 -0.66 -13.66 -7.74
N ASN A 462 -0.90 -14.96 -7.87
CA ASN A 462 -2.15 -15.49 -8.41
C ASN A 462 -3.32 -15.24 -7.43
N GLY A 463 -4.44 -14.74 -7.95
CA GLY A 463 -5.62 -14.47 -7.13
C GLY A 463 -6.59 -13.50 -7.78
N PHE A 464 -7.44 -12.86 -6.98
CA PHE A 464 -8.33 -11.80 -7.48
C PHE A 464 -8.10 -10.48 -6.75
N HIS A 465 -8.07 -9.40 -7.52
CA HIS A 465 -8.16 -8.04 -6.99
C HIS A 465 -9.60 -7.64 -6.74
N VAL A 466 -9.89 -7.21 -5.51
CA VAL A 466 -11.19 -6.66 -5.11
C VAL A 466 -11.19 -5.18 -5.48
N TYR A 467 -11.88 -4.83 -6.54
CA TYR A 467 -12.06 -3.45 -7.00
C TYR A 467 -13.44 -2.94 -6.56
N TYR A 468 -13.48 -1.85 -5.78
CA TYR A 468 -14.72 -1.26 -5.30
C TYR A 468 -15.42 -0.48 -6.40
N LEU A 469 -16.69 -0.78 -6.64
CA LEU A 469 -17.50 -0.07 -7.63
C LEU A 469 -18.25 1.10 -6.96
N PRO A 470 -18.30 2.27 -7.62
CA PRO A 470 -19.05 3.41 -7.12
C PRO A 470 -20.56 3.13 -7.19
N TYR A 471 -21.28 3.56 -6.16
CA TYR A 471 -22.73 3.74 -6.26
C TYR A 471 -23.06 5.04 -6.97
N ALA A 472 -24.34 5.26 -7.28
CA ALA A 472 -24.79 6.48 -7.93
C ALA A 472 -24.40 7.75 -7.14
N ASP A 473 -24.40 7.67 -5.80
CA ASP A 473 -24.04 8.78 -4.91
C ASP A 473 -22.56 9.17 -4.98
N ASP A 474 -21.69 8.23 -5.37
CA ASP A 474 -20.25 8.45 -5.48
C ASP A 474 -19.89 9.19 -6.79
N ILE A 475 -20.77 9.18 -7.80
CA ILE A 475 -20.52 9.75 -9.12
C ILE A 475 -20.90 11.23 -9.13
N ARG A 476 -19.92 12.09 -9.45
CA ARG A 476 -20.13 13.55 -9.56
C ARG A 476 -20.30 13.96 -11.02
N THR A 477 -21.41 14.64 -11.33
CA THR A 477 -21.65 15.22 -12.65
C THR A 477 -20.83 16.50 -12.84
N LEU A 478 -19.98 16.53 -13.86
CA LEU A 478 -19.22 17.73 -14.23
C LEU A 478 -20.02 18.60 -15.21
N PRO A 479 -19.93 19.94 -15.13
CA PRO A 479 -20.50 20.82 -16.15
C PRO A 479 -19.84 20.53 -17.51
N LYS A 480 -20.62 20.49 -18.58
CA LYS A 480 -20.10 20.34 -19.93
C LYS A 480 -19.38 21.63 -20.31
N ASN A 481 -18.06 21.56 -20.47
CA ASN A 481 -17.30 22.60 -21.12
C ASN A 481 -17.15 22.23 -22.60
N ASP A 482 -17.42 23.17 -23.50
CA ASP A 482 -17.13 22.99 -24.93
C ASP A 482 -15.62 22.93 -25.11
N THR A 483 -15.07 21.72 -25.14
CA THR A 483 -13.65 21.51 -25.43
C THR A 483 -13.45 21.50 -26.93
N ALA A 484 -12.80 22.55 -27.45
CA ALA A 484 -12.29 22.53 -28.82
C ALA A 484 -11.18 21.47 -28.93
N ARG A 485 -11.29 20.56 -29.90
CA ARG A 485 -10.22 19.62 -30.21
C ARG A 485 -9.10 20.39 -30.91
N LEU A 486 -7.85 20.17 -30.48
CA LEU A 486 -6.67 20.72 -31.15
C LEU A 486 -6.43 20.03 -32.51
N ASP A 487 -5.82 20.76 -33.43
CA ASP A 487 -5.36 20.24 -34.71
C ASP A 487 -4.35 19.10 -34.53
N ASP A 488 -4.35 18.13 -35.45
CA ASP A 488 -3.54 16.91 -35.33
C ASP A 488 -2.02 17.22 -35.34
N ASP A 489 -1.59 18.29 -36.02
CA ASP A 489 -0.19 18.76 -36.02
C ASP A 489 0.28 19.15 -34.60
N ASN A 490 -0.57 19.88 -33.87
CA ASN A 490 -0.30 20.26 -32.48
C ASN A 490 -0.31 19.03 -31.55
N VAL A 491 -1.20 18.07 -31.81
CA VAL A 491 -1.24 16.81 -31.06
C VAL A 491 0.07 16.03 -31.25
N ASP A 492 0.65 16.04 -32.44
CA ASP A 492 1.92 15.35 -32.72
C ASP A 492 3.12 16.01 -32.03
N LEU A 493 3.13 17.34 -31.88
CA LEU A 493 4.10 18.04 -31.04
C LEU A 493 4.03 17.57 -29.58
N PHE A 494 2.83 17.48 -28.99
CA PHE A 494 2.66 16.94 -27.65
C PHE A 494 3.06 15.46 -27.53
N LYS A 495 2.85 14.65 -28.57
CA LYS A 495 3.34 13.25 -28.57
C LYS A 495 4.86 13.20 -28.49
N ASN A 496 5.59 14.10 -29.17
CA ASN A 496 7.06 14.17 -29.09
C ASN A 496 7.52 14.52 -27.67
N VAL A 497 6.86 15.48 -27.02
CA VAL A 497 7.11 15.82 -25.61
C VAL A 497 6.93 14.59 -24.71
N VAL A 498 5.81 13.88 -24.85
CA VAL A 498 5.50 12.69 -24.04
C VAL A 498 6.52 11.56 -24.28
N ARG A 499 7.00 11.38 -25.52
CA ARG A 499 8.03 10.38 -25.84
C ARG A 499 9.35 10.68 -25.14
N ASN A 500 9.80 11.94 -25.14
CA ASN A 500 11.07 12.35 -24.53
C ASN A 500 11.04 12.31 -22.99
N LEU A 501 9.86 12.48 -22.39
CA LEU A 501 9.65 12.42 -20.94
C LEU A 501 9.22 11.03 -20.45
N LYS A 502 9.13 10.04 -21.33
CA LYS A 502 8.71 8.69 -20.97
C LYS A 502 9.74 8.02 -20.07
N PHE A 503 9.30 7.53 -18.91
CA PHE A 503 10.11 6.72 -18.01
C PHE A 503 9.33 5.50 -17.52
N LYS A 504 10.04 4.50 -17.00
CA LYS A 504 9.43 3.30 -16.43
C LYS A 504 9.00 3.56 -14.98
N TYR A 505 7.71 3.81 -14.79
CA TYR A 505 7.14 4.01 -13.46
C TYR A 505 7.18 2.72 -12.63
N ARG A 506 7.62 2.86 -11.38
CA ARG A 506 7.53 1.84 -10.33
C ARG A 506 7.16 2.53 -9.02
N PRO A 507 6.11 2.09 -8.31
CA PRO A 507 5.68 2.72 -7.05
C PRO A 507 6.78 2.74 -5.99
N GLU A 508 7.59 1.68 -5.91
CA GLU A 508 8.68 1.51 -4.92
C GLU A 508 9.79 2.54 -5.03
N LYS A 509 9.92 3.23 -6.19
CA LYS A 509 10.96 4.25 -6.39
C LYS A 509 10.66 5.58 -5.71
N PHE A 510 9.43 5.76 -5.22
CA PHE A 510 9.00 7.01 -4.62
C PHE A 510 8.71 6.81 -3.14
N GLU A 511 9.55 7.38 -2.30
CA GLU A 511 9.34 7.40 -0.86
C GLU A 511 8.49 8.61 -0.45
N ASN A 512 7.86 8.54 0.72
CA ASN A 512 7.08 9.66 1.25
C ASN A 512 8.01 10.68 1.95
N PRO A 513 8.19 11.91 1.42
CA PRO A 513 9.13 12.89 1.95
C PRO A 513 8.82 13.32 3.38
N ALA A 514 7.52 13.40 3.73
CA ALA A 514 7.08 13.81 5.06
C ALA A 514 7.41 12.75 6.12
N LEU A 515 7.34 11.46 5.75
CA LEU A 515 7.72 10.36 6.64
C LEU A 515 9.23 10.25 6.75
N GLN A 516 9.97 10.38 5.64
CA GLN A 516 11.43 10.32 5.68
C GLN A 516 12.02 11.44 6.53
N THR A 517 11.59 12.68 6.32
CA THR A 517 11.97 13.81 7.16
C THR A 517 11.72 13.54 8.65
N LEU A 518 10.57 12.94 8.98
CA LEU A 518 10.23 12.63 10.37
C LEU A 518 11.17 11.57 10.95
N TRP A 519 11.35 10.44 10.27
CA TRP A 519 12.16 9.33 10.77
C TRP A 519 13.63 9.71 10.88
N ARG A 520 14.17 10.49 9.94
CA ARG A 520 15.54 11.01 10.02
C ARG A 520 15.74 11.98 11.18
N ASN A 521 14.74 12.82 11.48
CA ASN A 521 14.78 13.67 12.66
C ASN A 521 14.71 12.87 13.98
N ILE A 522 13.87 11.83 14.02
CA ILE A 522 13.79 10.93 15.18
C ILE A 522 15.11 10.18 15.36
N GLU A 523 15.68 9.65 14.28
CA GLU A 523 16.97 8.96 14.28
C GLU A 523 18.09 9.88 14.76
N ALA A 524 18.18 11.11 14.24
CA ALA A 524 19.18 12.08 14.68
C ALA A 524 19.04 12.44 16.17
N THR A 525 17.80 12.62 16.64
CA THR A 525 17.52 12.92 18.05
C THR A 525 17.85 11.73 18.94
N ALA A 526 17.50 10.50 18.54
CA ALA A 526 17.76 9.29 19.30
C ALA A 526 19.26 8.93 19.35
N LEU A 527 20.01 9.25 18.29
CA LEU A 527 21.45 9.03 18.19
C LEU A 527 22.29 10.22 18.71
N ASN A 528 21.65 11.28 19.21
CA ASN A 528 22.30 12.54 19.60
C ASN A 528 23.22 13.12 18.49
N LYS A 529 22.83 12.99 17.22
CA LYS A 529 23.53 13.59 16.08
C LYS A 529 23.15 15.07 15.95
N ASN A 530 24.13 15.94 15.69
CA ASN A 530 23.92 17.39 15.60
C ASN A 530 23.04 17.84 14.42
N LYS A 531 22.98 17.03 13.36
CA LYS A 531 22.16 17.29 12.16
C LYS A 531 21.54 15.99 11.66
N PRO A 532 20.28 16.03 11.18
CA PRO A 532 19.71 14.92 10.44
C PRO A 532 20.43 14.75 9.10
N GLU A 533 20.43 13.52 8.60
CA GLU A 533 20.91 13.21 7.25
C GLU A 533 20.02 13.90 6.21
N GLU A 534 20.63 14.54 5.22
CA GLU A 534 19.90 15.19 4.13
C GLU A 534 19.30 14.11 3.22
N PHE A 535 18.00 14.24 2.91
CA PHE A 535 17.32 13.33 1.99
C PHE A 535 16.98 14.09 0.71
N ILE A 536 17.10 13.42 -0.43
CA ILE A 536 16.70 13.96 -1.73
C ILE A 536 15.25 13.58 -1.99
N ASP A 537 14.40 14.57 -2.22
CA ASP A 537 12.99 14.34 -2.53
C ASP A 537 12.82 13.89 -4.00
N LEU A 538 12.65 12.59 -4.19
CA LEU A 538 12.43 11.97 -5.51
C LEU A 538 11.04 12.28 -6.10
N THR A 539 10.13 12.91 -5.34
CA THR A 539 8.81 13.32 -5.86
C THR A 539 8.87 14.63 -6.64
N ILE A 540 9.94 15.41 -6.46
CA ILE A 540 10.16 16.66 -7.18
C ILE A 540 10.66 16.35 -8.60
N PRO A 541 10.03 16.88 -9.66
CA PRO A 541 10.52 16.70 -11.02
C PRO A 541 11.93 17.26 -11.19
N ASN A 542 12.79 16.54 -11.92
CA ASN A 542 14.10 17.06 -12.30
C ASN A 542 13.94 18.08 -13.45
N ILE A 543 13.66 19.33 -13.08
CA ILE A 543 13.33 20.43 -14.01
C ILE A 543 14.46 20.64 -15.03
N GLU A 544 15.72 20.61 -14.60
CA GLU A 544 16.86 20.85 -15.49
C GLU A 544 16.97 19.81 -16.60
N ASN A 545 16.86 18.53 -16.25
CA ASN A 545 16.92 17.44 -17.22
C ASN A 545 15.68 17.40 -18.12
N GLN A 546 14.51 17.73 -17.59
CA GLN A 546 13.28 17.82 -18.39
C GLN A 546 13.36 18.96 -19.40
N ASN A 547 13.82 20.14 -18.98
CA ASN A 547 13.98 21.29 -19.86
C ASN A 547 14.98 21.00 -20.98
N LYS A 548 16.14 20.39 -20.67
CA LYS A 548 17.12 20.00 -21.70
C LYS A 548 16.56 19.07 -22.78
N LYS A 549 15.62 18.19 -22.42
CA LYS A 549 15.04 17.19 -23.35
C LYS A 549 13.89 17.71 -24.21
N VAL A 550 13.26 18.81 -23.80
CA VAL A 550 11.96 19.24 -24.37
C VAL A 550 11.94 20.73 -24.74
N ALA A 551 13.01 21.50 -24.49
CA ALA A 551 13.05 22.95 -24.73
C ALA A 551 12.55 23.34 -26.13
N GLU A 552 13.07 22.70 -27.18
CA GLU A 552 12.71 22.99 -28.57
C GLU A 552 11.22 22.79 -28.85
N TYR A 553 10.66 21.64 -28.46
CA TYR A 553 9.24 21.34 -28.65
C TYR A 553 8.33 22.25 -27.81
N ILE A 554 8.75 22.65 -26.62
CA ILE A 554 7.98 23.57 -25.77
C ILE A 554 7.93 24.95 -26.40
N ASP A 555 9.01 25.44 -26.97
CA ASP A 555 9.05 26.75 -27.59
C ASP A 555 8.22 26.80 -28.89
N GLU A 556 8.21 25.71 -29.65
CA GLU A 556 7.31 25.52 -30.80
C GLU A 556 5.83 25.49 -30.37
N ILE A 557 5.50 24.74 -29.31
CA ILE A 557 4.14 24.71 -28.74
C ILE A 557 3.70 26.11 -28.29
N LYS A 558 4.61 26.89 -27.69
CA LYS A 558 4.29 28.25 -27.25
C LYS A 558 3.95 29.16 -28.42
N GLN A 559 4.68 29.04 -29.53
CA GLN A 559 4.46 29.87 -30.72
C GLN A 559 3.15 29.51 -31.44
N THR A 560 2.79 28.23 -31.49
CA THR A 560 1.62 27.78 -32.25
C THR A 560 0.30 27.91 -31.49
N ILE A 561 0.30 27.70 -30.16
CA ILE A 561 -0.94 27.58 -29.38
C ILE A 561 -1.27 28.87 -28.62
N PHE A 562 -0.26 29.56 -28.08
CA PHE A 562 -0.50 30.74 -27.26
C PHE A 562 -0.33 32.01 -28.09
N PRO A 563 -1.36 32.89 -28.14
CA PRO A 563 -1.20 34.22 -28.73
C PRO A 563 -0.04 34.98 -28.07
N SER A 564 0.63 35.88 -28.82
CA SER A 564 1.73 36.72 -28.31
C SER A 564 1.38 37.48 -27.03
N ASP A 565 0.10 37.78 -26.82
CA ASP A 565 -0.43 38.57 -25.71
C ASP A 565 -0.90 37.68 -24.54
N TYR A 566 -0.66 36.36 -24.61
CA TYR A 566 -1.08 35.40 -23.61
C TYR A 566 -0.07 35.34 -22.45
N ILE A 567 -0.51 35.80 -21.29
CA ILE A 567 0.25 35.70 -20.05
C ILE A 567 -0.25 34.48 -19.28
N MET A 568 0.58 33.44 -19.21
CA MET A 568 0.28 32.23 -18.47
C MET A 568 0.01 32.55 -16.98
N GLY A 569 -1.17 32.18 -16.47
CA GLY A 569 -1.58 32.42 -15.09
C GLY A 569 -2.47 33.65 -14.84
N VAL A 570 -2.72 34.48 -15.86
CA VAL A 570 -3.69 35.59 -15.78
C VAL A 570 -4.94 35.19 -16.58
N ALA A 571 -5.95 34.65 -15.89
CA ALA A 571 -7.26 34.52 -16.52
C ALA A 571 -7.74 35.93 -16.91
N LYS A 572 -7.93 36.20 -18.21
CA LYS A 572 -8.61 37.42 -18.67
C LYS A 572 -9.99 37.43 -18.02
N ARG A 573 -10.12 38.11 -16.87
CA ARG A 573 -11.42 38.42 -16.28
C ARG A 573 -12.17 39.18 -17.36
N SER A 574 -13.27 38.62 -17.86
CA SER A 574 -14.22 39.34 -18.70
C SER A 574 -14.56 40.64 -18.00
N ALA A 575 -14.09 41.76 -18.55
CA ALA A 575 -14.25 43.08 -17.96
C ALA A 575 -15.70 43.56 -18.16
N THR A 576 -16.65 42.91 -17.50
CA THR A 576 -17.97 43.50 -17.25
C THR A 576 -17.95 44.04 -15.84
N LYS A 577 -17.36 45.24 -15.70
CA LYS A 577 -17.45 46.07 -14.50
C LYS A 577 -18.95 46.26 -14.16
N ARG A 578 -19.48 45.50 -13.20
CA ARG A 578 -20.69 45.92 -12.48
C ARG A 578 -20.25 46.95 -11.45
N LYS A 579 -20.66 48.21 -11.65
CA LYS A 579 -20.61 49.24 -10.61
C LYS A 579 -21.38 48.72 -9.39
N ALA A 580 -20.75 48.82 -8.22
CA ALA A 580 -21.41 48.67 -6.95
C ALA A 580 -22.20 49.95 -6.66
N ASP A 581 -23.50 49.83 -6.44
CA ASP A 581 -24.30 50.86 -5.78
C ASP A 581 -24.93 50.27 -4.52
N ALA A 582 -24.90 51.11 -3.49
CA ALA A 582 -25.21 50.83 -2.10
C ALA A 582 -26.70 50.52 -1.86
N ALA A 583 -26.94 49.91 -0.71
CA ALA A 583 -28.22 49.42 -0.22
C ALA A 583 -29.34 50.48 -0.16
N THR A 584 -30.56 50.10 -0.54
CA THR A 584 -31.80 50.40 0.21
C THR A 584 -33.01 49.61 -0.31
N THR A 585 -33.70 48.94 0.63
CA THR A 585 -35.15 48.62 0.68
C THR A 585 -35.90 47.99 -0.51
N SER A 586 -36.34 46.75 -0.24
CA SER A 586 -37.69 46.19 -0.48
C SER A 586 -38.15 45.79 -1.89
N VAL A 587 -38.93 44.70 -1.88
CA VAL A 587 -39.83 44.13 -2.88
C VAL A 587 -39.23 43.11 -3.85
N SER A 588 -39.61 41.85 -3.57
CA SER A 588 -39.56 40.70 -4.45
C SER A 588 -40.13 41.01 -5.84
N SER A 589 -39.28 40.93 -6.86
CA SER A 589 -39.72 40.72 -8.24
C SER A 589 -38.84 39.67 -8.91
N LYS A 590 -39.53 38.66 -9.41
CA LYS A 590 -39.05 37.48 -10.13
C LYS A 590 -38.30 37.98 -11.38
N ARG A 591 -36.96 37.85 -11.41
CA ARG A 591 -36.16 38.18 -12.60
C ARG A 591 -36.55 37.27 -13.76
N THR A 592 -37.12 37.87 -14.79
CA THR A 592 -37.39 37.33 -16.12
C THR A 592 -36.08 36.84 -16.75
N LYS A 593 -36.08 35.59 -17.25
CA LYS A 593 -35.04 35.07 -18.15
C LYS A 593 -35.02 35.94 -19.42
N SER A 594 -33.82 36.22 -19.91
CA SER A 594 -33.55 36.82 -21.23
C SER A 594 -34.19 35.98 -22.34
N ASP A 595 -34.86 36.65 -23.28
CA ASP A 595 -35.79 36.11 -24.28
C ASP A 595 -35.10 35.65 -25.60
N ASP A 596 -33.76 35.56 -25.64
CA ASP A 596 -33.01 35.42 -26.90
C ASP A 596 -32.47 34.00 -27.22
N ASP A 597 -32.71 32.99 -26.39
CA ASP A 597 -32.11 31.65 -26.56
C ASP A 597 -33.12 30.50 -26.45
N VAL A 598 -34.28 30.65 -27.11
CA VAL A 598 -35.30 29.60 -27.17
C VAL A 598 -35.34 29.02 -28.58
N ASP A 599 -34.81 27.81 -28.74
CA ASP A 599 -34.85 27.04 -30.00
C ASP A 599 -36.30 26.60 -30.31
N VAL A 600 -36.94 27.36 -31.19
CA VAL A 600 -38.36 27.16 -31.57
C VAL A 600 -38.55 25.88 -32.39
N GLU A 601 -37.52 25.40 -33.09
CA GLU A 601 -37.56 24.16 -33.88
C GLU A 601 -37.59 22.93 -32.96
N ALA A 602 -36.76 22.90 -31.92
CA ALA A 602 -36.80 21.85 -30.90
C ALA A 602 -38.11 21.86 -30.09
N ALA A 603 -38.69 23.04 -29.84
CA ALA A 603 -39.99 23.15 -29.18
C ALA A 603 -41.16 22.67 -30.07
N ALA A 604 -41.03 22.80 -31.39
CA ALA A 604 -41.99 22.31 -32.37
C ALA A 604 -42.00 20.78 -32.44
N HIS A 605 -40.83 20.14 -32.51
CA HIS A 605 -40.73 18.67 -32.52
C HIS A 605 -41.25 18.01 -31.24
N ASN A 606 -41.24 18.73 -30.12
CA ASN A 606 -41.70 18.23 -28.81
C ASN A 606 -43.14 18.65 -28.46
N ASN A 607 -43.93 19.21 -29.40
CA ASN A 607 -45.31 19.68 -29.18
C ASN A 607 -45.46 20.73 -28.04
N LEU A 608 -44.43 21.54 -27.79
CA LEU A 608 -44.39 22.53 -26.70
C LEU A 608 -44.60 23.98 -27.20
N LEU A 609 -44.95 24.18 -28.47
CA LEU A 609 -45.24 25.50 -29.07
C LEU A 609 -46.35 26.28 -28.33
N THR A 610 -47.31 25.58 -27.72
CA THR A 610 -48.39 26.18 -26.91
C THR A 610 -47.89 26.88 -25.65
N LYS A 611 -46.67 26.56 -25.17
CA LYS A 611 -46.07 27.19 -23.98
C LYS A 611 -45.24 28.43 -24.29
N LEU A 612 -44.92 28.69 -25.56
CA LEU A 612 -44.14 29.86 -25.98
C LEU A 612 -44.97 31.14 -25.98
N THR A 613 -44.34 32.28 -25.73
CA THR A 613 -45.02 33.59 -25.76
C THR A 613 -45.19 34.07 -27.20
N ILE A 614 -46.23 34.87 -27.45
CA ILE A 614 -46.52 35.43 -28.78
C ILE A 614 -45.33 36.22 -29.40
N PRO A 615 -44.53 36.98 -28.61
CA PRO A 615 -43.35 37.67 -29.14
C PRO A 615 -42.29 36.73 -29.72
N ILE A 616 -42.01 35.59 -29.05
CA ILE A 616 -41.03 34.60 -29.51
C ILE A 616 -41.49 33.96 -30.84
N LEU A 617 -42.77 33.58 -30.93
CA LEU A 617 -43.35 33.03 -32.15
C LEU A 617 -43.34 34.05 -33.31
N LYS A 618 -43.57 35.34 -33.03
CA LYS A 618 -43.50 36.41 -34.05
C LYS A 618 -42.06 36.67 -34.51
N ASN A 619 -41.08 36.62 -33.61
CA ASN A 619 -39.67 36.80 -33.96
C ASN A 619 -39.17 35.67 -34.86
N TYR A 620 -39.50 34.42 -34.54
CA TYR A 620 -39.17 33.27 -35.38
C TYR A 620 -39.84 33.34 -36.76
N CYS A 621 -41.12 33.75 -36.83
CA CYS A 621 -41.80 33.99 -38.10
C CYS A 621 -41.14 35.10 -38.94
N LYS A 622 -40.60 36.16 -38.30
CA LYS A 622 -39.85 37.21 -39.02
C LYS A 622 -38.50 36.69 -39.53
N GLU A 623 -37.79 35.92 -38.72
CA GLU A 623 -36.48 35.36 -39.06
C GLU A 623 -36.57 34.39 -40.25
N LYS A 624 -37.62 33.56 -40.30
CA LYS A 624 -37.88 32.64 -41.41
C LYS A 624 -38.74 33.26 -42.54
N SER A 625 -38.96 34.58 -42.53
CA SER A 625 -39.72 35.32 -43.55
C SER A 625 -41.16 34.80 -43.81
N LEU A 626 -41.83 34.33 -42.76
CA LEU A 626 -43.22 33.86 -42.80
C LEU A 626 -44.21 35.04 -42.64
N LYS A 627 -45.28 35.06 -43.45
CA LYS A 627 -46.33 36.10 -43.38
C LYS A 627 -47.19 35.92 -42.12
N ALA A 628 -46.75 36.50 -41.01
CA ALA A 628 -47.47 36.51 -39.74
C ALA A 628 -48.67 37.50 -39.76
N SER A 629 -49.77 37.11 -40.40
CA SER A 629 -50.98 37.95 -40.48
C SER A 629 -51.96 37.78 -39.31
N GLY A 630 -51.72 36.84 -38.40
CA GLY A 630 -52.60 36.53 -37.26
C GLY A 630 -52.20 37.26 -35.97
N THR A 631 -53.19 37.86 -35.28
CA THR A 631 -53.03 38.39 -33.91
C THR A 631 -53.20 37.31 -32.85
N LYS A 632 -53.79 36.16 -33.21
CA LYS A 632 -54.02 35.03 -32.31
C LYS A 632 -52.80 34.11 -32.25
N LYS A 633 -52.53 33.58 -31.06
CA LYS A 633 -51.40 32.68 -30.79
C LYS A 633 -51.50 31.37 -31.58
N GLN A 634 -52.71 30.84 -31.75
CA GLN A 634 -52.94 29.58 -32.45
C GLN A 634 -52.59 29.68 -33.94
N ASP A 635 -52.98 30.76 -34.62
CA ASP A 635 -52.65 31.00 -36.03
C ASP A 635 -51.14 31.02 -36.28
N LEU A 636 -50.35 31.55 -35.34
CA LEU A 636 -48.88 31.56 -35.43
C LEU A 636 -48.28 30.16 -35.25
N ILE A 637 -48.86 29.35 -34.36
CA ILE A 637 -48.45 27.96 -34.13
C ILE A 637 -48.74 27.13 -35.38
N ASP A 638 -49.92 27.27 -35.97
CA ASP A 638 -50.33 26.52 -37.17
C ASP A 638 -49.46 26.88 -38.39
N ILE A 639 -49.05 28.15 -38.53
CA ILE A 639 -48.11 28.59 -39.58
C ILE A 639 -46.72 27.96 -39.39
N ILE A 640 -46.23 27.90 -38.15
CA ILE A 640 -44.92 27.32 -37.83
C ILE A 640 -44.93 25.79 -38.00
N GLN A 641 -45.99 25.11 -37.55
CA GLN A 641 -46.18 23.67 -37.75
C GLN A 641 -46.27 23.30 -39.24
N LYS A 642 -46.99 24.10 -40.03
CA LYS A 642 -47.07 23.93 -41.49
C LYS A 642 -45.73 24.16 -42.18
N HIS A 643 -44.93 25.12 -41.72
CA HIS A 643 -43.59 25.36 -42.26
C HIS A 643 -42.61 24.23 -41.94
N LEU A 644 -42.70 23.65 -40.74
CA LEU A 644 -41.83 22.56 -40.29
C LEU A 644 -42.33 21.16 -40.69
N ALA A 645 -43.49 21.07 -41.35
CA ALA A 645 -44.17 19.81 -41.72
C ALA A 645 -44.39 18.84 -40.54
N ILE A 646 -44.70 19.39 -39.37
CA ILE A 646 -45.00 18.64 -38.15
C ILE A 646 -46.51 18.69 -37.94
N ASN A 647 -47.17 17.52 -37.93
CA ASN A 647 -48.60 17.38 -37.65
C ASN A 647 -48.92 17.42 -36.16
#